data_AF-A0A8B7A7F5-F1
#
_entry.id   AF-A0A8B7A7F5-F1
#
_cell.length_a   1.000
_cell.length_b   1.000
_cell.length_c   1.000
_cell.angle_alpha   90.00
_cell.angle_beta   90.00
_cell.angle_gamma   90.00
#
_symmetry.space_group_name_H-M   'P 1'
#
loop_
_entity.id
_entity.type
_entity.pdbx_description
1 polymer ?
#
loop_
_entity_poly.entity_id
_entity_poly.type
_entity_poly.pdbx_seq_one_letter_code
_entity_poly.pdbx_strand_id
1 'polypeptide(L)'
;MDCGRDFLTLHGLQNDEDLRALLKGSQLLKVKSSSWRRERFYKLQEDCKTIWQESRKVMRTPESQLFSIEDRCFSIIFKDQRNTLDLIAPSPADAQHWVQGLRKIIHHSGSMDQRQKLQHWIHSCLRKADKNKDNKMSFKELQNFLKELNIQVDDSYARRIFRECDRSQTDSLENDEIEVFYKMLTQREEIDRIFAEAAGAGETLSVDQLVTFLQHQQREEAAGPALALSLIERYEPSETAKARRQMTKDGFLMYLLSADGSAFNLAHRRVYLDMSQPLSHYFVSSSHNTYLLEDQLTGPSSTEAYIRALCKGCRCLELDCWDGPNQEPIIYHGYTFTSKILFCDVLRAIRDYAFKASPYPVILSLENHCSLEQQRVMARHLRTILGTMLLDQQLDGVTTSLPSPEQLKGKILLKGKKLGGLRPPEGEGSSEATVVSDEDEAAEMEDEAVRSHVQHKPREDKLRLAMELSNMVIYCKSVHFEGFSRPGTPGQAFYEMASFSENRALRLLQEAGNSFVLHNVGHLSRIYPAGWRTDSSNYSPVEMWNAGCQIVALNFQTPGLEMDVYQGRFQDNGACGYVLKPAFLRDPNSTFNPCVLTQGPWWTQKRLNVRVISGQQLPKVNKNKNSIVDPKVTVEIHGVARDMASRQTAVVTNNGFNPKWDTEFEFEVVVSELALIRFVVEDYDASSKNDFIGQSTIPLSSLKQGYRHIHLLSKNGDQHPSATLFVKVFLQDWARGV
;
A
#
# COMPACT_ATOMS: atom_id res chain seq x y z
N MET A 1 31.08 -16.81 -17.30
CA MET A 1 29.87 -17.25 -16.57
C MET A 1 28.65 -17.02 -17.45
N ASP A 2 27.95 -18.07 -17.86
CA ASP A 2 26.80 -18.03 -18.78
C ASP A 2 25.48 -17.80 -17.99
N CYS A 3 25.39 -16.66 -17.31
CA CYS A 3 24.45 -16.42 -16.19
C CYS A 3 23.01 -16.01 -16.61
N GLY A 4 22.72 -15.97 -17.92
CA GLY A 4 21.34 -15.94 -18.44
C GLY A 4 20.69 -17.33 -18.36
N ARG A 5 21.51 -18.40 -18.38
CA ARG A 5 21.04 -19.75 -18.11
C ARG A 5 20.61 -19.88 -16.65
N ASP A 6 21.26 -19.25 -15.68
CA ASP A 6 20.95 -19.49 -14.27
C ASP A 6 19.49 -19.17 -13.87
N PHE A 7 18.88 -18.03 -14.24
CA PHE A 7 17.46 -17.78 -13.89
C PHE A 7 16.50 -18.77 -14.57
N LEU A 8 16.73 -19.02 -15.87
CA LEU A 8 15.88 -19.92 -16.65
C LEU A 8 16.09 -21.38 -16.27
N THR A 9 17.30 -21.77 -15.87
CA THR A 9 17.66 -23.12 -15.44
C THR A 9 17.20 -23.38 -14.01
N LEU A 10 17.37 -22.41 -13.10
CA LEU A 10 16.93 -22.50 -11.69
C LEU A 10 15.39 -22.65 -11.59
N HIS A 11 14.65 -22.12 -12.56
CA HIS A 11 13.19 -22.22 -12.62
C HIS A 11 12.66 -23.18 -13.69
N GLY A 12 13.52 -23.96 -14.37
CA GLY A 12 13.11 -24.93 -15.39
C GLY A 12 12.52 -24.32 -16.68
N LEU A 13 12.68 -23.01 -16.87
CA LEU A 13 12.17 -22.19 -17.97
C LEU A 13 13.09 -22.14 -19.21
N GLN A 14 14.26 -22.78 -19.17
CA GLN A 14 15.25 -22.79 -20.25
C GLN A 14 14.75 -23.29 -21.61
N ASN A 15 13.67 -24.09 -21.59
CA ASN A 15 13.02 -24.64 -22.78
C ASN A 15 11.65 -24.04 -23.06
N ASP A 16 11.24 -23.01 -22.31
CA ASP A 16 9.92 -22.38 -22.48
C ASP A 16 9.86 -21.60 -23.80
N GLU A 17 8.87 -21.94 -24.63
CA GLU A 17 8.72 -21.38 -25.97
C GLU A 17 8.39 -19.87 -25.95
N ASP A 18 7.58 -19.43 -24.98
CA ASP A 18 7.23 -18.02 -24.83
C ASP A 18 8.49 -17.21 -24.50
N LEU A 19 9.26 -17.65 -23.50
CA LEU A 19 10.47 -16.92 -23.08
C LEU A 19 11.55 -16.90 -24.16
N ARG A 20 11.69 -17.97 -24.93
CA ARG A 20 12.57 -17.99 -26.11
C ARG A 20 12.14 -16.97 -27.16
N ALA A 21 10.83 -16.82 -27.41
CA ALA A 21 10.33 -15.81 -28.32
C ALA A 21 10.68 -14.39 -27.83
N LEU A 22 10.56 -14.13 -26.53
CA LEU A 22 10.85 -12.82 -25.93
C LEU A 22 12.35 -12.50 -25.97
N LEU A 23 13.21 -13.48 -25.67
CA LEU A 23 14.67 -13.36 -25.73
C LEU A 23 15.18 -13.30 -27.17
N LYS A 24 14.47 -13.86 -28.14
CA LYS A 24 14.76 -13.68 -29.57
C LYS A 24 14.35 -12.28 -30.03
N GLY A 25 13.22 -11.79 -29.51
CA GLY A 25 12.64 -10.48 -29.83
C GLY A 25 11.67 -10.53 -31.01
N SER A 26 10.85 -9.47 -31.12
CA SER A 26 9.79 -9.35 -32.12
C SER A 26 9.65 -7.91 -32.59
N GLN A 27 9.16 -7.71 -33.83
CA GLN A 27 8.69 -6.40 -34.29
C GLN A 27 7.30 -6.14 -33.72
N LEU A 28 7.12 -5.03 -33.00
CA LEU A 28 5.85 -4.63 -32.42
C LEU A 28 5.53 -3.19 -32.80
N LEU A 29 4.25 -2.87 -32.94
CA LEU A 29 3.77 -1.52 -33.16
C LEU A 29 3.51 -0.83 -31.82
N LYS A 30 4.38 0.10 -31.45
CA LYS A 30 4.19 0.98 -30.29
C LYS A 30 3.10 2.00 -30.58
N VAL A 31 2.10 2.06 -29.71
CA VAL A 31 1.00 3.01 -29.77
C VAL A 31 1.22 4.09 -28.71
N LYS A 32 0.96 5.36 -29.07
CA LYS A 32 0.89 6.48 -28.12
C LYS A 32 -0.42 7.27 -28.23
N SER A 33 -1.06 7.22 -29.39
CA SER A 33 -2.37 7.82 -29.65
C SER A 33 -3.03 7.11 -30.84
N SER A 34 -4.27 7.47 -31.15
CA SER A 34 -4.98 6.95 -32.33
C SER A 34 -4.20 7.16 -33.63
N SER A 35 -3.46 8.27 -33.73
CA SER A 35 -2.68 8.67 -34.91
C SER A 35 -1.17 8.34 -34.81
N TRP A 36 -0.64 8.11 -33.60
CA TRP A 36 0.77 7.78 -33.41
C TRP A 36 0.95 6.29 -33.17
N ARG A 37 1.46 5.61 -34.21
CA ARG A 37 1.87 4.21 -34.16
C ARG A 37 3.21 4.05 -34.85
N ARG A 38 4.13 3.32 -34.24
CA ARG A 38 5.46 3.07 -34.82
C ARG A 38 5.93 1.66 -34.57
N GLU A 39 6.33 0.99 -35.65
CA GLU A 39 7.02 -0.30 -35.58
C GLU A 39 8.39 -0.14 -34.93
N ARG A 40 8.71 -1.04 -34.01
CA ARG A 40 9.95 -1.10 -33.24
C ARG A 40 10.28 -2.55 -32.92
N PHE A 41 11.56 -2.88 -32.95
CA PHE A 41 12.02 -4.16 -32.43
C PHE A 41 12.12 -4.11 -30.91
N TYR A 42 11.48 -5.06 -30.24
CA TYR A 42 11.55 -5.26 -28.79
C TYR A 42 12.13 -6.63 -28.50
N LYS A 43 12.99 -6.70 -27.49
CA LYS A 43 13.58 -7.95 -27.01
C LYS A 43 13.76 -7.91 -25.50
N LEU A 44 13.39 -8.99 -24.83
CA LEU A 44 13.74 -9.20 -23.44
C LEU A 44 15.25 -9.51 -23.35
N GLN A 45 15.95 -8.85 -22.43
CA GLN A 45 17.34 -9.16 -22.15
C GLN A 45 17.45 -10.42 -21.28
N GLU A 46 18.62 -11.05 -21.30
CA GLU A 46 18.91 -12.27 -20.55
C GLU A 46 18.82 -12.10 -19.03
N ASP A 47 18.73 -10.87 -18.53
CA ASP A 47 18.44 -10.57 -17.13
C ASP A 47 16.96 -10.81 -16.74
N CYS A 48 16.11 -11.13 -17.74
CA CYS A 48 14.66 -11.30 -17.62
C CYS A 48 13.94 -10.11 -16.93
N LYS A 49 14.56 -8.92 -16.92
CA LYS A 49 14.04 -7.71 -16.26
C LYS A 49 14.03 -6.50 -17.18
N THR A 50 14.93 -6.46 -18.15
CA THR A 50 15.11 -5.32 -19.04
C THR A 50 14.52 -5.65 -20.41
N ILE A 51 13.61 -4.79 -20.89
CA ILE A 51 13.17 -4.83 -22.28
C ILE A 51 14.03 -3.85 -23.07
N TRP A 52 14.84 -4.37 -23.98
CA TRP A 52 15.57 -3.57 -24.94
C TRP A 52 14.63 -3.17 -26.08
N GLN A 53 14.77 -1.93 -26.54
CA GLN A 53 14.06 -1.43 -27.72
C GLN A 53 15.05 -0.81 -28.70
N GLU A 54 14.79 -0.98 -29.99
CA GLU A 54 15.59 -0.36 -31.03
C GLU A 54 15.30 1.14 -31.16
N SER A 55 16.35 1.97 -31.13
CA SER A 55 16.24 3.44 -31.17
C SER A 55 16.13 4.03 -32.58
N ARG A 56 16.40 3.25 -33.64
CA ARG A 56 16.47 3.76 -35.02
C ARG A 56 15.10 3.89 -35.70
N LYS A 57 15.00 4.87 -36.61
CA LYS A 57 13.82 5.12 -37.43
C LYS A 57 13.76 4.08 -38.56
N VAL A 58 12.77 3.19 -38.54
CA VAL A 58 12.41 2.36 -39.70
C VAL A 58 11.41 3.15 -40.57
N MET A 59 11.58 3.13 -41.90
CA MET A 59 10.67 3.78 -42.84
C MET A 59 9.28 3.14 -42.82
N ARG A 60 8.25 3.95 -43.08
CA ARG A 60 6.85 3.53 -43.20
C ARG A 60 6.71 2.41 -44.25
N THR A 61 6.10 1.30 -43.85
CA THR A 61 5.41 0.38 -44.77
C THR A 61 3.92 0.74 -44.85
N PRO A 62 3.25 0.52 -46.00
CA PRO A 62 1.86 0.92 -46.20
C PRO A 62 0.89 0.14 -45.31
N GLU A 63 -0.19 0.80 -44.92
CA GLU A 63 -1.26 0.29 -44.07
C GLU A 63 -1.87 -1.01 -44.61
N SER A 64 -1.96 -2.02 -43.74
CA SER A 64 -2.81 -3.20 -43.96
C SER A 64 -4.10 -3.06 -43.15
N GLN A 65 -5.20 -3.44 -43.81
CA GLN A 65 -6.59 -3.20 -43.41
C GLN A 65 -7.01 -3.88 -42.09
N LEU A 66 -8.03 -3.28 -41.47
CA LEU A 66 -8.65 -3.67 -40.20
C LEU A 66 -9.29 -5.08 -40.26
N PHE A 67 -8.68 -6.03 -39.56
CA PHE A 67 -9.35 -7.14 -38.89
C PHE A 67 -9.05 -7.06 -37.38
N SER A 68 -9.91 -7.67 -36.54
CA SER A 68 -9.90 -7.63 -35.05
C SER A 68 -8.51 -7.32 -34.48
N ILE A 69 -8.30 -6.07 -34.08
CA ILE A 69 -7.01 -5.61 -33.53
C ILE A 69 -6.89 -5.99 -32.05
N GLU A 70 -8.02 -6.25 -31.37
CA GLU A 70 -8.09 -6.50 -29.94
C GLU A 70 -7.21 -7.69 -29.51
N ASP A 71 -7.26 -8.80 -30.24
CA ASP A 71 -6.51 -10.02 -29.91
C ASP A 71 -4.99 -9.91 -30.15
N ARG A 72 -4.54 -8.79 -30.74
CA ARG A 72 -3.12 -8.49 -30.99
C ARG A 72 -2.57 -7.39 -30.08
N CYS A 73 -3.44 -6.73 -29.33
CA CYS A 73 -3.09 -5.64 -28.45
C CYS A 73 -2.71 -6.16 -27.06
N PHE A 74 -1.66 -5.58 -26.49
CA PHE A 74 -1.35 -5.74 -25.08
C PHE A 74 -0.63 -4.51 -24.55
N SER A 75 -0.75 -4.28 -23.25
CA SER A 75 -0.09 -3.16 -22.56
C SER A 75 0.83 -3.69 -21.48
N ILE A 76 2.05 -3.16 -21.42
CA ILE A 76 2.98 -3.40 -20.32
C ILE A 76 2.88 -2.21 -19.37
N ILE A 77 2.43 -2.47 -18.15
CA ILE A 77 2.28 -1.47 -17.09
C ILE A 77 3.51 -1.57 -16.17
N PHE A 78 4.32 -0.52 -16.11
CA PHE A 78 5.53 -0.51 -15.29
C PHE A 78 5.22 -0.16 -13.82
N LYS A 79 6.10 -0.61 -12.90
CA LYS A 79 5.92 -0.44 -11.44
C LYS A 79 5.91 1.00 -10.95
N ASP A 80 6.54 1.93 -11.67
CA ASP A 80 6.45 3.37 -11.38
C ASP A 80 5.11 3.99 -11.81
N GLN A 81 4.26 3.19 -12.48
CA GLN A 81 2.85 3.41 -12.83
C GLN A 81 2.51 4.74 -13.51
N ARG A 82 3.52 5.49 -13.96
CA ARG A 82 3.40 6.70 -14.79
C ARG A 82 3.58 6.42 -16.28
N ASN A 83 4.11 5.24 -16.62
CA ASN A 83 4.40 4.86 -18.00
C ASN A 83 3.71 3.53 -18.33
N THR A 84 2.83 3.54 -19.34
CA THR A 84 2.34 2.34 -20.02
C THR A 84 3.03 2.21 -21.36
N LEU A 85 3.28 0.97 -21.78
CA LEU A 85 3.75 0.66 -23.12
C LEU A 85 2.69 -0.16 -23.85
N ASP A 86 1.93 0.52 -24.68
CA ASP A 86 0.86 -0.08 -25.49
C ASP A 86 1.43 -0.58 -26.82
N LEU A 87 1.22 -1.86 -27.09
CA LEU A 87 1.86 -2.60 -28.18
C LEU A 87 0.82 -3.38 -28.99
N ILE A 88 1.02 -3.42 -30.31
CA ILE A 88 0.28 -4.28 -31.22
C ILE A 88 1.26 -5.29 -31.81
N ALA A 89 0.98 -6.57 -31.64
CA ALA A 89 1.78 -7.64 -32.19
C ALA A 89 1.42 -7.93 -33.67
N PRO A 90 2.33 -8.55 -34.44
CA PRO A 90 2.05 -8.95 -35.83
C PRO A 90 0.90 -9.95 -35.92
N SER A 91 0.82 -10.89 -34.98
CA SER A 91 -0.22 -11.91 -34.88
C SER A 91 -0.76 -12.06 -33.44
N PRO A 92 -1.97 -12.65 -33.25
CA PRO A 92 -2.48 -12.97 -31.91
C PRO A 92 -1.56 -13.93 -31.14
N ALA A 93 -0.91 -14.87 -31.84
CA ALA A 93 0.06 -15.78 -31.24
C ALA A 93 1.27 -15.02 -30.66
N ASP A 94 1.79 -14.03 -31.39
CA ASP A 94 2.90 -13.20 -30.89
C ASP A 94 2.49 -12.40 -29.65
N ALA A 95 1.29 -11.80 -29.65
CA ALA A 95 0.76 -11.10 -28.49
C ALA A 95 0.64 -12.05 -27.28
N GLN A 96 0.15 -13.27 -27.51
CA GLN A 96 0.02 -14.28 -26.48
C GLN A 96 1.38 -14.71 -25.92
N HIS A 97 2.41 -14.93 -26.75
CA HIS A 97 3.76 -15.21 -26.30
C HIS A 97 4.31 -14.10 -25.39
N TRP A 98 4.13 -12.83 -25.78
CA TRP A 98 4.51 -11.66 -24.96
C TRP A 98 3.78 -11.61 -23.63
N VAL A 99 2.46 -11.77 -23.63
CA VAL A 99 1.65 -11.71 -22.41
C VAL A 99 1.99 -12.88 -21.48
N GLN A 100 2.07 -14.11 -21.99
CA GLN A 100 2.34 -15.29 -21.17
C GLN A 100 3.79 -15.34 -20.68
N GLY A 101 4.76 -15.02 -21.54
CA GLY A 101 6.18 -14.94 -21.17
C GLY A 101 6.43 -13.92 -20.06
N LEU A 102 5.87 -12.71 -20.18
CA LEU A 102 5.97 -11.69 -19.13
C LEU A 102 5.23 -12.10 -17.86
N ARG A 103 4.03 -12.71 -17.96
CA ARG A 103 3.30 -13.22 -16.79
C ARG A 103 4.09 -14.30 -16.04
N LYS A 104 4.73 -15.22 -16.76
CA LYS A 104 5.63 -16.25 -16.18
C LYS A 104 6.80 -15.59 -15.46
N ILE A 105 7.48 -14.62 -16.07
CA ILE A 105 8.58 -13.88 -15.41
C ILE A 105 8.09 -13.17 -14.15
N ILE A 106 6.95 -12.47 -14.22
CA ILE A 106 6.38 -11.75 -13.08
C ILE A 106 6.03 -12.74 -11.96
N HIS A 107 5.43 -13.88 -12.29
CA HIS A 107 5.08 -14.92 -11.34
C HIS A 107 6.32 -15.53 -10.67
N HIS A 108 7.31 -15.97 -11.46
CA HIS A 108 8.53 -16.58 -10.94
C HIS A 108 9.41 -15.59 -10.17
N SER A 109 9.47 -14.33 -10.62
CA SER A 109 10.15 -13.25 -9.87
C SER A 109 9.46 -12.94 -8.55
N GLY A 110 8.13 -13.07 -8.51
CA GLY A 110 7.33 -13.00 -7.28
C GLY A 110 7.58 -14.18 -6.33
N SER A 111 7.80 -15.39 -6.87
CA SER A 111 8.02 -16.61 -6.08
C SER A 111 9.46 -16.80 -5.58
N MET A 112 10.43 -16.02 -6.09
CA MET A 112 11.80 -16.07 -5.58
C MET A 112 11.84 -15.71 -4.09
N ASP A 113 12.57 -16.52 -3.31
CA ASP A 113 12.88 -16.17 -1.93
C ASP A 113 13.85 -14.98 -1.85
N GLN A 114 14.03 -14.43 -0.65
CA GLN A 114 14.82 -13.23 -0.45
C GLN A 114 16.31 -13.42 -0.75
N ARG A 115 16.86 -14.63 -0.55
CA ARG A 115 18.25 -14.95 -0.87
C ARG A 115 18.46 -15.08 -2.36
N GLN A 116 17.53 -15.72 -3.07
CA GLN A 116 17.56 -15.79 -4.54
C GLN A 116 17.48 -14.40 -5.15
N LYS A 117 16.60 -13.53 -4.62
CA LYS A 117 16.54 -12.11 -5.01
C LYS A 117 17.87 -11.41 -4.76
N LEU A 118 18.48 -11.65 -3.60
CA LEU A 118 19.77 -11.10 -3.18
C LEU A 118 20.92 -11.55 -4.10
N GLN A 119 21.06 -12.86 -4.31
CA GLN A 119 22.07 -13.46 -5.17
C GLN A 119 21.90 -12.99 -6.61
N HIS A 120 20.68 -13.07 -7.16
CA HIS A 120 20.39 -12.60 -8.51
C HIS A 120 20.72 -11.10 -8.68
N TRP A 121 20.40 -10.27 -7.69
CA TRP A 121 20.72 -8.84 -7.76
C TRP A 121 22.24 -8.60 -7.75
N ILE A 122 22.97 -9.27 -6.87
CA ILE A 122 24.43 -9.15 -6.81
C ILE A 122 25.09 -9.66 -8.10
N HIS A 123 24.67 -10.80 -8.65
CA HIS A 123 25.15 -11.29 -9.94
C HIS A 123 24.84 -10.33 -11.10
N SER A 124 23.70 -9.62 -11.05
CA SER A 124 23.40 -8.56 -12.02
C SER A 124 24.34 -7.37 -11.87
N CYS A 125 24.69 -6.97 -10.65
CA CYS A 125 25.67 -5.91 -10.39
C CYS A 125 27.08 -6.32 -10.85
N LEU A 126 27.49 -7.57 -10.62
CA LEU A 126 28.75 -8.13 -11.11
C LEU A 126 28.82 -8.03 -12.65
N ARG A 127 27.74 -8.43 -13.35
CA ARG A 127 27.63 -8.30 -14.82
C ARG A 127 27.73 -6.86 -15.34
N LYS A 128 27.21 -5.88 -14.58
CA LYS A 128 27.30 -4.47 -14.96
C LYS A 128 28.71 -3.90 -14.75
N ALA A 129 29.42 -4.43 -13.75
CA ALA A 129 30.77 -4.00 -13.43
C ALA A 129 31.81 -4.56 -14.41
N ASP A 130 31.61 -5.78 -14.92
CA ASP A 130 32.42 -6.41 -15.98
C ASP A 130 32.18 -5.69 -17.33
N LYS A 131 33.03 -4.69 -17.64
CA LYS A 131 32.87 -3.85 -18.83
C LYS A 131 33.52 -4.45 -20.07
N ASN A 132 34.61 -5.20 -19.87
CA ASN A 132 35.38 -5.84 -20.93
C ASN A 132 34.81 -7.23 -21.32
N LYS A 133 33.86 -7.76 -20.53
CA LYS A 133 33.17 -9.06 -20.71
C LYS A 133 34.12 -10.24 -20.67
N ASP A 134 35.22 -10.14 -19.93
CA ASP A 134 36.21 -11.20 -19.82
C ASP A 134 35.90 -12.20 -18.67
N ASN A 135 34.81 -11.97 -17.92
CA ASN A 135 34.41 -12.73 -16.73
C ASN A 135 35.41 -12.68 -15.57
N LYS A 136 36.34 -11.72 -15.58
CA LYS A 136 37.25 -11.43 -14.48
C LYS A 136 36.84 -10.12 -13.83
N MET A 137 37.38 -9.85 -12.65
CA MET A 137 37.18 -8.56 -11.99
C MET A 137 38.52 -7.92 -11.68
N SER A 138 38.89 -6.91 -12.47
CA SER A 138 40.04 -6.05 -12.16
C SER A 138 39.76 -5.18 -10.92
N PHE A 139 40.81 -4.62 -10.30
CA PHE A 139 40.65 -3.70 -9.17
C PHE A 139 39.71 -2.52 -9.48
N LYS A 140 39.80 -1.97 -10.71
CA LYS A 140 38.93 -0.87 -11.16
C LYS A 140 37.48 -1.30 -11.32
N GLU A 141 37.23 -2.53 -11.77
CA GLU A 141 35.88 -3.11 -11.86
C GLU A 141 35.33 -3.42 -10.48
N LEU A 142 36.15 -3.87 -9.53
CA LEU A 142 35.77 -4.01 -8.12
C LEU A 142 35.35 -2.66 -7.52
N GLN A 143 36.10 -1.58 -7.77
CA GLN A 143 35.72 -0.25 -7.30
C GLN A 143 34.40 0.23 -7.92
N ASN A 144 34.17 -0.04 -9.20
CA ASN A 144 32.90 0.28 -9.85
C ASN A 144 31.76 -0.57 -9.29
N PHE A 145 32.02 -1.85 -9.03
CA PHE A 145 31.06 -2.78 -8.43
C PHE A 145 30.64 -2.31 -7.04
N LEU A 146 31.58 -1.99 -6.15
CA LEU A 146 31.27 -1.47 -4.81
C LEU A 146 30.44 -0.17 -4.87
N LYS A 147 30.75 0.72 -5.82
CA LYS A 147 29.95 1.92 -6.07
C LYS A 147 28.54 1.60 -6.55
N GLU A 148 28.37 0.63 -7.46
CA GLU A 148 27.04 0.16 -7.91
C GLU A 148 26.24 -0.46 -6.76
N LEU A 149 26.92 -1.12 -5.82
CA LEU A 149 26.31 -1.66 -4.60
C LEU A 149 25.97 -0.63 -3.53
N ASN A 150 26.25 0.66 -3.77
CA ASN A 150 26.04 1.75 -2.81
C ASN A 150 27.02 1.73 -1.62
N ILE A 151 28.30 1.45 -1.90
CA ILE A 151 29.39 1.44 -0.90
C ILE A 151 30.52 2.34 -1.38
N GLN A 152 30.98 3.25 -0.52
CA GLN A 152 32.27 3.91 -0.70
C GLN A 152 33.24 3.31 0.29
N VAL A 153 34.32 2.76 -0.23
CA VAL A 153 35.47 2.37 0.57
C VAL A 153 36.65 3.23 0.14
N ASP A 154 37.54 3.51 1.08
CA ASP A 154 38.81 4.11 0.73
C ASP A 154 39.64 3.15 -0.13
N ASP A 155 40.52 3.71 -0.96
CA ASP A 155 41.32 2.93 -1.92
C ASP A 155 42.21 1.90 -1.21
N SER A 156 42.64 2.18 0.04
CA SER A 156 43.50 1.28 0.81
C SER A 156 42.74 0.05 1.31
N TYR A 157 41.50 0.22 1.79
CA TYR A 157 40.62 -0.87 2.19
C TYR A 157 40.15 -1.69 0.99
N ALA A 158 39.79 -1.03 -0.12
CA ALA A 158 39.46 -1.71 -1.37
C ALA A 158 40.62 -2.59 -1.85
N ARG A 159 41.86 -2.07 -1.82
CA ARG A 159 43.06 -2.83 -2.19
C ARG A 159 43.33 -3.97 -1.21
N ARG A 160 43.09 -3.76 0.08
CA ARG A 160 43.24 -4.80 1.10
C ARG A 160 42.31 -5.98 0.81
N ILE A 161 41.00 -5.72 0.61
CA ILE A 161 40.05 -6.79 0.28
C ILE A 161 40.37 -7.45 -1.06
N PHE A 162 40.71 -6.66 -2.08
CA PHE A 162 41.08 -7.19 -3.38
C PHE A 162 42.27 -8.16 -3.29
N ARG A 163 43.34 -7.78 -2.58
CA ARG A 163 44.51 -8.65 -2.34
C ARG A 163 44.22 -9.86 -1.47
N GLU A 164 43.29 -9.73 -0.52
CA GLU A 164 42.87 -10.84 0.34
C GLU A 164 42.09 -11.90 -0.45
N CYS A 165 41.40 -11.48 -1.52
CA CYS A 165 40.66 -12.35 -2.42
C CYS A 165 41.50 -12.89 -3.60
N ASP A 166 42.43 -12.10 -4.15
CA ASP A 166 43.34 -12.47 -5.25
C ASP A 166 44.43 -13.43 -4.77
N ARG A 167 44.05 -14.69 -4.53
CA ARG A 167 44.92 -15.79 -4.13
C ARG A 167 45.81 -16.26 -5.28
N SER A 168 45.34 -16.09 -6.51
CA SER A 168 46.00 -16.41 -7.77
C SER A 168 47.10 -15.40 -8.12
N GLN A 169 47.09 -14.23 -7.49
CA GLN A 169 48.03 -13.12 -7.72
C GLN A 169 48.03 -12.66 -9.18
N THR A 170 46.86 -12.68 -9.82
CA THR A 170 46.70 -12.33 -11.24
C THR A 170 46.36 -10.86 -11.45
N ASP A 171 46.24 -10.07 -10.37
CA ASP A 171 45.73 -8.69 -10.38
C ASP A 171 44.29 -8.62 -10.93
N SER A 172 43.55 -9.73 -10.79
CA SER A 172 42.15 -9.89 -11.14
C SER A 172 41.51 -10.98 -10.27
N LEU A 173 40.25 -10.81 -9.89
CA LEU A 173 39.50 -11.89 -9.21
C LEU A 173 38.85 -12.77 -10.25
N GLU A 174 39.08 -14.09 -10.16
CA GLU A 174 38.47 -15.09 -11.03
C GLU A 174 37.71 -16.15 -10.22
N ASN A 175 36.64 -16.71 -10.80
CA ASN A 175 35.96 -17.91 -10.29
C ASN A 175 35.69 -17.91 -8.76
N ASP A 176 36.41 -18.74 -8.01
CA ASP A 176 36.29 -18.94 -6.56
C ASP A 176 36.72 -17.72 -5.74
N GLU A 177 37.62 -16.88 -6.26
CA GLU A 177 38.04 -15.63 -5.62
C GLU A 177 36.91 -14.59 -5.59
N ILE A 178 36.07 -14.57 -6.63
CA ILE A 178 34.85 -13.77 -6.65
C ILE A 178 33.86 -14.28 -5.61
N GLU A 179 33.77 -15.60 -5.39
CA GLU A 179 32.93 -16.17 -4.33
C GLU A 179 33.44 -15.82 -2.93
N VAL A 180 34.75 -15.83 -2.71
CA VAL A 180 35.37 -15.41 -1.45
C VAL A 180 35.08 -13.94 -1.19
N PHE A 181 35.30 -13.08 -2.19
CA PHE A 181 34.96 -11.66 -2.10
C PHE A 181 33.47 -11.44 -1.78
N TYR A 182 32.59 -12.18 -2.46
CA TYR A 182 31.15 -12.15 -2.22
C TYR A 182 30.80 -12.52 -0.76
N LYS A 183 31.38 -13.61 -0.25
CA LYS A 183 31.16 -14.07 1.14
C LYS A 183 31.64 -13.04 2.16
N MET A 184 32.79 -12.42 1.93
CA MET A 184 33.31 -11.35 2.79
C MET A 184 32.37 -10.13 2.78
N LEU A 185 31.91 -9.72 1.61
CA LEU A 185 31.06 -8.54 1.46
C LEU A 185 29.67 -8.72 2.08
N THR A 186 29.12 -9.93 1.96
CA THR A 186 27.78 -10.28 2.46
C THR A 186 27.79 -10.82 3.89
N GLN A 187 28.94 -10.82 4.57
CA GLN A 187 29.04 -11.31 5.93
C GLN A 187 28.19 -10.46 6.90
N ARG A 188 27.43 -11.14 7.75
CA ARG A 188 26.51 -10.55 8.73
C ARG A 188 26.94 -10.96 10.14
N GLU A 189 27.95 -10.28 10.68
CA GLU A 189 28.47 -10.58 12.02
C GLU A 189 27.40 -10.59 13.12
N GLU A 190 26.39 -9.73 13.01
CA GLU A 190 25.30 -9.70 13.98
C GLU A 190 24.44 -10.96 13.93
N ILE A 191 24.27 -11.57 12.74
CA ILE A 191 23.59 -12.85 12.58
C ILE A 191 24.49 -13.99 13.06
N ASP A 192 25.80 -13.91 12.77
CA ASP A 192 26.79 -14.88 13.27
C ASP A 192 26.75 -14.97 14.81
N ARG A 193 26.71 -13.81 15.50
CA ARG A 193 26.61 -13.74 16.97
C ARG A 193 25.30 -14.33 17.48
N ILE A 194 24.16 -13.92 16.92
CA ILE A 194 22.84 -14.43 17.35
C ILE A 194 22.73 -15.94 17.15
N PHE A 195 23.23 -16.44 16.01
CA PHE A 195 23.22 -17.86 15.72
C PHE A 195 24.13 -18.64 16.69
N ALA A 196 25.34 -18.14 16.96
CA ALA A 196 26.26 -18.75 17.91
C ALA A 196 25.67 -18.79 19.33
N GLU A 197 25.01 -17.71 19.77
CA GLU A 197 24.31 -17.67 21.06
C GLU A 197 23.19 -18.73 21.15
N ALA A 198 22.45 -18.94 20.06
CA ALA A 198 21.38 -19.93 20.01
C ALA A 198 21.90 -21.38 19.88
N ALA A 199 22.97 -21.60 19.11
CA ALA A 199 23.55 -22.92 18.84
C ALA A 199 24.53 -23.39 19.93
N GLY A 200 25.04 -22.48 20.76
CA GLY A 200 26.07 -22.77 21.75
C GLY A 200 27.38 -23.19 21.08
N ALA A 201 27.90 -24.37 21.46
CA ALA A 201 29.12 -24.93 20.86
C ALA A 201 28.89 -25.68 19.53
N GLY A 202 27.64 -25.78 19.07
CA GLY A 202 27.28 -26.52 17.86
C GLY A 202 27.36 -25.69 16.58
N GLU A 203 27.57 -26.36 15.44
CA GLU A 203 27.54 -25.73 14.10
C GLU A 203 26.11 -25.63 13.51
N THR A 204 25.13 -26.24 14.18
CA THR A 204 23.71 -26.26 13.78
C THR A 204 22.80 -26.10 14.99
N LEU A 205 21.57 -25.62 14.76
CA LEU A 205 20.50 -25.59 15.75
C LEU A 205 19.71 -26.89 15.70
N SER A 206 19.62 -27.58 16.83
CA SER A 206 18.63 -28.63 17.04
C SER A 206 17.21 -28.05 17.13
N VAL A 207 16.19 -28.92 17.03
CA VAL A 207 14.79 -28.54 17.21
C VAL A 207 14.57 -27.83 18.54
N ASP A 208 15.11 -28.35 19.65
CA ASP A 208 14.91 -27.78 20.99
C ASP A 208 15.60 -26.42 21.15
N GLN A 209 16.79 -26.24 20.57
CA GLN A 209 17.46 -24.94 20.53
C GLN A 209 16.68 -23.93 19.71
N LEU A 210 16.11 -24.34 18.56
CA LEU A 210 15.26 -23.46 17.76
C LEU A 210 13.97 -23.09 18.52
N VAL A 211 13.33 -24.02 19.23
CA VAL A 211 12.19 -23.73 20.11
C VAL A 211 12.57 -22.71 21.17
N THR A 212 13.70 -22.92 21.85
CA THR A 212 14.22 -22.00 22.86
C THR A 212 14.44 -20.61 22.29
N PHE A 213 15.06 -20.51 21.11
CA PHE A 213 15.25 -19.24 20.40
C PHE A 213 13.90 -18.56 20.09
N LEU A 214 12.92 -19.30 19.57
CA LEU A 214 11.60 -18.77 19.23
C LEU A 214 10.86 -18.25 20.47
N GLN A 215 10.87 -19.00 21.57
CA GLN A 215 10.19 -18.60 22.80
C GLN A 215 10.87 -17.40 23.48
N HIS A 216 12.20 -17.41 23.61
CA HIS A 216 12.90 -16.42 24.42
C HIS A 216 13.38 -15.21 23.62
N GLN A 217 13.93 -15.40 22.42
CA GLN A 217 14.44 -14.30 21.59
C GLN A 217 13.37 -13.74 20.66
N GLN A 218 12.51 -14.59 20.09
CA GLN A 218 11.41 -14.14 19.22
C GLN A 218 10.11 -13.83 19.97
N ARG A 219 10.03 -14.15 21.27
CA ARG A 219 8.85 -13.98 22.13
C ARG A 219 7.61 -14.67 21.55
N GLU A 220 7.80 -15.80 20.90
CA GLU A 220 6.74 -16.66 20.39
C GLU A 220 6.45 -17.75 21.44
N GLU A 221 5.75 -17.37 22.51
CA GLU A 221 5.53 -18.24 23.69
C GLU A 221 4.86 -19.58 23.36
N ALA A 222 3.99 -19.60 22.34
CA ALA A 222 3.32 -20.81 21.87
C ALA A 222 4.19 -21.68 20.92
N ALA A 223 5.42 -21.27 20.63
CA ALA A 223 6.31 -22.04 19.75
C ALA A 223 6.68 -23.38 20.40
N GLY A 224 6.48 -24.48 19.67
CA GLY A 224 6.86 -25.82 20.11
C GLY A 224 7.59 -26.60 19.01
N PRO A 225 7.96 -27.88 19.28
CA PRO A 225 8.76 -28.68 18.35
C PRO A 225 8.16 -28.81 16.95
N ALA A 226 6.82 -28.87 16.85
CA ALA A 226 6.13 -28.95 15.57
C ALA A 226 6.35 -27.70 14.68
N LEU A 227 6.30 -26.50 15.29
CA LEU A 227 6.58 -25.25 14.58
C LEU A 227 8.06 -25.21 14.15
N ALA A 228 8.98 -25.52 15.06
CA ALA A 228 10.41 -25.56 14.76
C ALA A 228 10.74 -26.50 13.59
N LEU A 229 10.18 -27.73 13.60
CA LEU A 229 10.32 -28.67 12.50
C LEU A 229 9.76 -28.13 11.17
N SER A 230 8.61 -27.47 11.21
CA SER A 230 8.02 -26.86 10.01
C SER A 230 8.88 -25.71 9.44
N LEU A 231 9.59 -24.97 10.30
CA LEU A 231 10.50 -23.91 9.89
C LEU A 231 11.77 -24.49 9.27
N ILE A 232 12.32 -25.56 9.87
CA ILE A 232 13.46 -26.30 9.30
C ILE A 232 13.10 -26.81 7.91
N GLU A 233 11.96 -27.48 7.77
CA GLU A 233 11.53 -28.04 6.49
C GLU A 233 11.38 -26.97 5.40
N ARG A 234 10.82 -25.80 5.76
CA ARG A 234 10.59 -24.69 4.82
C ARG A 234 11.84 -23.91 4.44
N TYR A 235 12.77 -23.70 5.37
CA TYR A 235 13.83 -22.69 5.22
C TYR A 235 15.24 -23.24 5.20
N GLU A 236 15.47 -24.46 5.68
CA GLU A 236 16.80 -25.06 5.60
C GLU A 236 17.15 -25.37 4.13
N PRO A 237 18.33 -24.95 3.62
CA PRO A 237 18.74 -25.33 2.28
C PRO A 237 19.44 -26.69 2.21
N SER A 238 20.08 -27.16 3.29
CA SER A 238 20.82 -28.42 3.29
C SER A 238 19.89 -29.61 3.52
N GLU A 239 19.71 -30.45 2.50
CA GLU A 239 18.94 -31.71 2.60
C GLU A 239 19.49 -32.65 3.69
N THR A 240 20.80 -32.65 3.89
CA THR A 240 21.45 -33.40 4.98
C THR A 240 21.04 -32.87 6.35
N ALA A 241 20.99 -31.54 6.52
CA ALA A 241 20.57 -30.93 7.78
C ALA A 241 19.07 -31.12 8.04
N LYS A 242 18.23 -31.01 7.00
CA LYS A 242 16.79 -31.34 7.06
C LYS A 242 16.55 -32.77 7.52
N ALA A 243 17.24 -33.75 6.90
CA ALA A 243 17.12 -35.15 7.25
C ALA A 243 17.49 -35.41 8.72
N ARG A 244 18.43 -34.62 9.26
CA ARG A 244 18.84 -34.65 10.68
C ARG A 244 17.98 -33.79 11.60
N ARG A 245 16.95 -33.10 11.06
CA ARG A 245 16.09 -32.16 11.79
C ARG A 245 16.89 -31.05 12.48
N GLN A 246 17.86 -30.51 11.77
CA GLN A 246 18.75 -29.44 12.23
C GLN A 246 18.67 -28.24 11.28
N MET A 247 18.86 -27.04 11.82
CA MET A 247 18.93 -25.80 11.06
C MET A 247 20.38 -25.28 11.03
N THR A 248 20.91 -25.04 9.85
CA THR A 248 22.20 -24.38 9.66
C THR A 248 22.04 -22.87 9.80
N LYS A 249 23.16 -22.13 9.88
CA LYS A 249 23.14 -20.67 9.85
C LYS A 249 22.42 -20.12 8.62
N ASP A 250 22.60 -20.77 7.48
CA ASP A 250 21.95 -20.40 6.24
C ASP A 250 20.42 -20.57 6.33
N GLY A 251 19.94 -21.69 6.88
CA GLY A 251 18.52 -21.89 7.14
C GLY A 251 17.94 -20.90 8.14
N PHE A 252 18.71 -20.56 9.17
CA PHE A 252 18.34 -19.55 10.17
C PHE A 252 18.20 -18.15 9.55
N LEU A 253 19.13 -17.76 8.67
CA LEU A 253 19.05 -16.51 7.92
C LEU A 253 17.85 -16.51 6.96
N MET A 254 17.57 -17.63 6.28
CA MET A 254 16.38 -17.77 5.42
C MET A 254 15.10 -17.55 6.22
N TYR A 255 15.00 -18.16 7.40
CA TYR A 255 13.89 -17.93 8.31
C TYR A 255 13.74 -16.45 8.69
N LEU A 256 14.81 -15.78 9.12
CA LEU A 256 14.74 -14.38 9.53
C LEU A 256 14.35 -13.42 8.39
N LEU A 257 14.69 -13.74 7.14
CA LEU A 257 14.32 -12.97 5.95
C LEU A 257 12.95 -13.36 5.37
N SER A 258 12.33 -14.42 5.89
CA SER A 258 11.06 -14.92 5.40
C SER A 258 9.86 -14.13 5.92
N ALA A 259 8.67 -14.47 5.43
CA ALA A 259 7.41 -13.94 5.96
C ALA A 259 7.19 -14.28 7.45
N ASP A 260 7.67 -15.43 7.94
CA ASP A 260 7.60 -15.82 9.35
C ASP A 260 8.55 -15.01 10.24
N GLY A 261 9.69 -14.59 9.68
CA GLY A 261 10.69 -13.71 10.30
C GLY A 261 10.38 -12.21 10.19
N SER A 262 9.34 -11.84 9.44
CA SER A 262 8.94 -10.44 9.25
C SER A 262 8.46 -9.79 10.55
N ALA A 263 8.71 -8.48 10.69
CA ALA A 263 8.17 -7.69 11.80
C ALA A 263 6.64 -7.59 11.76
N PHE A 264 6.02 -7.68 10.58
CA PHE A 264 4.57 -7.72 10.45
C PHE A 264 4.06 -9.15 10.69
N ASN A 265 3.04 -9.30 11.53
CA ASN A 265 2.47 -10.60 11.85
C ASN A 265 1.86 -11.28 10.61
N LEU A 266 2.45 -12.40 10.19
CA LEU A 266 1.98 -13.16 9.04
C LEU A 266 0.52 -13.61 9.17
N ALA A 267 0.06 -13.93 10.38
CA ALA A 267 -1.34 -14.32 10.62
C ALA A 267 -2.33 -13.20 10.25
N HIS A 268 -1.89 -11.93 10.38
CA HIS A 268 -2.72 -10.76 10.10
C HIS A 268 -2.75 -10.39 8.61
N ARG A 269 -1.99 -11.11 7.75
CA ARG A 269 -2.11 -11.03 6.28
C ARG A 269 -3.33 -11.75 5.73
N ARG A 270 -4.15 -12.35 6.61
CA ARG A 270 -5.47 -12.89 6.30
C ARG A 270 -6.48 -12.17 7.18
N VAL A 271 -7.76 -12.25 6.80
CA VAL A 271 -8.84 -11.76 7.65
C VAL A 271 -8.86 -12.59 8.93
N TYR A 272 -8.70 -11.94 10.08
CA TYR A 272 -8.68 -12.56 11.40
C TYR A 272 -9.55 -11.82 12.41
N LEU A 273 -9.90 -10.56 12.14
CA LEU A 273 -10.80 -9.78 12.98
C LEU A 273 -12.25 -10.24 12.75
N ASP A 274 -13.08 -10.04 13.77
CA ASP A 274 -14.51 -10.26 13.67
C ASP A 274 -15.12 -9.30 12.63
N MET A 275 -15.71 -9.87 11.57
CA MET A 275 -16.35 -9.15 10.47
C MET A 275 -17.88 -9.07 10.60
N SER A 276 -18.43 -9.56 11.73
CA SER A 276 -19.87 -9.64 12.01
C SER A 276 -20.43 -8.46 12.82
N GLN A 277 -19.58 -7.55 13.30
CA GLN A 277 -20.00 -6.30 13.97
C GLN A 277 -20.66 -5.31 12.99
N PRO A 278 -21.49 -4.34 13.45
CA PRO A 278 -22.05 -3.28 12.61
C PRO A 278 -20.99 -2.48 11.83
N LEU A 279 -21.33 -1.98 10.64
CA LEU A 279 -20.38 -1.22 9.79
C LEU A 279 -19.72 -0.02 10.50
N SER A 280 -20.43 0.64 11.43
CA SER A 280 -19.90 1.73 12.25
C SER A 280 -18.74 1.32 13.16
N HIS A 281 -18.53 0.03 13.39
CA HIS A 281 -17.49 -0.51 14.28
C HIS A 281 -16.13 -0.71 13.59
N TYR A 282 -15.97 -0.33 12.33
CA TYR A 282 -14.72 -0.51 11.59
C TYR A 282 -14.16 0.81 11.07
N PHE A 283 -12.85 0.93 11.04
CA PHE A 283 -12.18 1.86 10.15
C PHE A 283 -12.25 1.31 8.72
N VAL A 284 -12.53 2.19 7.76
CA VAL A 284 -12.81 1.84 6.37
C VAL A 284 -11.82 2.56 5.45
N SER A 285 -11.12 1.79 4.62
CA SER A 285 -10.20 2.35 3.64
C SER A 285 -10.98 3.19 2.63
N SER A 286 -10.73 4.50 2.58
CA SER A 286 -11.49 5.52 1.89
C SER A 286 -10.60 6.45 1.05
N SER A 287 -10.97 6.68 -0.20
CA SER A 287 -10.32 7.62 -1.12
C SER A 287 -11.17 8.87 -1.31
N HIS A 288 -10.52 10.02 -1.35
CA HIS A 288 -11.09 11.32 -1.71
C HIS A 288 -10.78 11.64 -3.18
N ASN A 289 -11.73 12.26 -3.89
CA ASN A 289 -11.66 12.61 -5.31
C ASN A 289 -10.98 11.52 -6.14
N THR A 290 -11.49 10.29 -6.00
CA THR A 290 -10.82 9.05 -6.45
C THR A 290 -10.43 9.09 -7.92
N TYR A 291 -11.14 9.85 -8.75
CA TYR A 291 -10.87 9.98 -10.17
C TYR A 291 -9.56 10.71 -10.50
N LEU A 292 -8.99 11.52 -9.61
CA LEU A 292 -7.81 12.34 -9.89
C LEU A 292 -6.49 11.55 -9.76
N LEU A 293 -5.61 11.72 -10.74
CA LEU A 293 -4.25 11.16 -10.72
C LEU A 293 -3.18 12.15 -10.22
N GLU A 294 -3.49 13.45 -10.15
CA GLU A 294 -2.53 14.50 -9.78
C GLU A 294 -3.20 15.60 -8.91
N ASP A 295 -2.99 16.88 -9.22
CA ASP A 295 -3.49 18.03 -8.46
C ASP A 295 -5.01 18.26 -8.67
N GLN A 296 -5.63 19.07 -7.80
CA GLN A 296 -7.07 19.32 -7.79
C GLN A 296 -7.54 20.28 -8.90
N LEU A 297 -6.65 21.04 -9.56
CA LEU A 297 -7.04 22.12 -10.46
C LEU A 297 -6.89 21.76 -11.94
N THR A 298 -5.83 21.03 -12.27
CA THR A 298 -5.42 20.70 -13.64
C THR A 298 -5.15 19.21 -13.86
N GLY A 299 -5.14 18.42 -12.79
CA GLY A 299 -4.83 17.00 -12.84
C GLY A 299 -5.78 16.18 -13.73
N PRO A 300 -5.28 15.10 -14.37
CA PRO A 300 -6.12 14.26 -15.20
C PRO A 300 -7.03 13.35 -14.35
N SER A 301 -8.30 13.26 -14.75
CA SER A 301 -9.27 12.28 -14.28
C SER A 301 -9.15 10.97 -15.04
N SER A 302 -9.21 9.83 -14.36
CA SER A 302 -9.05 8.50 -14.97
C SER A 302 -9.81 7.38 -14.26
N THR A 303 -10.32 6.42 -15.02
CA THR A 303 -10.88 5.16 -14.48
C THR A 303 -9.82 4.31 -13.79
N GLU A 304 -8.56 4.43 -14.19
CA GLU A 304 -7.42 3.73 -13.60
C GLU A 304 -7.22 4.09 -12.12
N ALA A 305 -7.57 5.32 -11.72
CA ALA A 305 -7.47 5.75 -10.34
C ALA A 305 -8.39 4.93 -9.40
N TYR A 306 -9.60 4.61 -9.87
CA TYR A 306 -10.53 3.70 -9.18
C TYR A 306 -9.99 2.26 -9.11
N ILE A 307 -9.43 1.76 -10.21
CA ILE A 307 -8.82 0.41 -10.28
C ILE A 307 -7.70 0.31 -9.24
N ARG A 308 -6.80 1.31 -9.18
CA ARG A 308 -5.70 1.36 -8.22
C ARG A 308 -6.17 1.39 -6.78
N ALA A 309 -7.16 2.23 -6.47
CA ALA A 309 -7.74 2.29 -5.13
C ALA A 309 -8.32 0.93 -4.72
N LEU A 310 -9.13 0.30 -5.57
CA LEU A 310 -9.74 -1.01 -5.32
C LEU A 310 -8.71 -2.13 -5.17
N CYS A 311 -7.69 -2.18 -6.02
CA CYS A 311 -6.60 -3.15 -5.94
C CYS A 311 -5.74 -2.99 -4.68
N LYS A 312 -5.67 -1.78 -4.10
CA LYS A 312 -5.07 -1.50 -2.78
C LYS A 312 -6.04 -1.75 -1.62
N GLY A 313 -7.19 -2.38 -1.85
CA GLY A 313 -8.17 -2.71 -0.82
C GLY A 313 -9.05 -1.54 -0.38
N CYS A 314 -9.07 -0.40 -1.10
CA CYS A 314 -9.97 0.72 -0.79
C CYS A 314 -11.45 0.30 -0.92
N ARG A 315 -12.28 0.70 0.04
CA ARG A 315 -13.70 0.32 0.20
C ARG A 315 -14.67 1.49 0.19
N CYS A 316 -14.19 2.74 0.15
CA CYS A 316 -15.03 3.92 -0.10
C CYS A 316 -14.41 4.78 -1.21
N LEU A 317 -15.14 5.01 -2.29
CA LEU A 317 -14.70 5.73 -3.49
C LEU A 317 -15.60 6.93 -3.73
N GLU A 318 -15.05 8.03 -4.23
CA GLU A 318 -15.78 9.27 -4.49
C GLU A 318 -16.00 9.50 -5.99
N LEU A 319 -17.21 9.95 -6.34
CA LEU A 319 -17.67 10.18 -7.71
C LEU A 319 -18.38 11.54 -7.78
N ASP A 320 -17.69 12.54 -8.35
CA ASP A 320 -18.23 13.88 -8.54
C ASP A 320 -18.95 13.95 -9.88
N CYS A 321 -20.26 13.79 -9.84
CA CYS A 321 -21.10 13.57 -11.01
C CYS A 321 -21.66 14.90 -11.52
N TRP A 322 -21.43 15.18 -12.80
CA TRP A 322 -21.87 16.41 -13.48
C TRP A 322 -22.59 16.07 -14.79
N ASP A 323 -23.44 16.98 -15.24
CA ASP A 323 -24.07 16.86 -16.55
C ASP A 323 -23.01 16.81 -17.67
N GLY A 324 -23.11 15.80 -18.53
CA GLY A 324 -22.25 15.64 -19.70
C GLY A 324 -22.99 15.77 -21.03
N PRO A 325 -22.24 15.81 -22.15
CA PRO A 325 -22.81 15.90 -23.47
C PRO A 325 -23.62 14.64 -23.82
N ASN A 326 -24.58 14.77 -24.75
CA ASN A 326 -25.39 13.65 -25.25
C ASN A 326 -26.20 12.90 -24.16
N GLN A 327 -26.57 13.59 -23.07
CA GLN A 327 -27.26 13.00 -21.92
C GLN A 327 -26.50 11.88 -21.20
N GLU A 328 -25.16 11.86 -21.32
CA GLU A 328 -24.31 10.94 -20.59
C GLU A 328 -23.60 11.67 -19.44
N PRO A 329 -23.84 11.27 -18.17
CA PRO A 329 -23.18 11.87 -17.02
C PRO A 329 -21.66 11.70 -17.05
N ILE A 330 -20.95 12.70 -16.58
CA ILE A 330 -19.48 12.73 -16.51
C ILE A 330 -19.00 12.88 -15.07
N ILE A 331 -17.73 12.54 -14.84
CA ILE A 331 -17.02 12.75 -13.57
C ILE A 331 -15.81 13.65 -13.79
N TYR A 332 -15.71 14.69 -12.97
CA TYR A 332 -14.54 15.58 -12.85
C TYR A 332 -14.69 16.52 -11.65
N HIS A 333 -13.63 17.26 -11.32
CA HIS A 333 -13.70 18.28 -10.26
C HIS A 333 -14.34 19.56 -10.80
N GLY A 334 -15.53 19.90 -10.31
CA GLY A 334 -16.35 21.01 -10.80
C GLY A 334 -15.61 22.35 -10.90
N TYR A 335 -15.92 23.14 -11.93
CA TYR A 335 -15.34 24.49 -12.13
C TYR A 335 -13.80 24.56 -12.21
N THR A 336 -13.12 23.43 -12.45
CA THR A 336 -11.68 23.37 -12.66
C THR A 336 -11.30 22.98 -14.10
N PHE A 337 -10.00 22.88 -14.38
CA PHE A 337 -9.44 22.45 -15.66
C PHE A 337 -9.11 20.95 -15.72
N THR A 338 -9.55 20.18 -14.72
CA THR A 338 -9.38 18.72 -14.70
C THR A 338 -10.07 18.06 -15.90
N SER A 339 -9.50 16.96 -16.41
CA SER A 339 -10.11 16.22 -17.52
C SER A 339 -11.39 15.52 -17.07
N LYS A 340 -12.24 15.14 -18.04
CA LYS A 340 -13.55 14.52 -17.78
C LYS A 340 -13.53 13.06 -18.21
N ILE A 341 -14.18 12.20 -17.43
CA ILE A 341 -14.39 10.78 -17.77
C ILE A 341 -15.88 10.46 -17.69
N LEU A 342 -16.34 9.45 -18.43
CA LEU A 342 -17.74 9.05 -18.41
C LEU A 342 -18.08 8.30 -17.12
N PHE A 343 -19.23 8.62 -16.53
CA PHE A 343 -19.74 7.93 -15.34
C PHE A 343 -19.92 6.42 -15.60
N CYS A 344 -20.43 6.05 -16.78
CA CYS A 344 -20.64 4.64 -17.14
C CYS A 344 -19.33 3.85 -17.24
N ASP A 345 -18.23 4.45 -17.70
CA ASP A 345 -16.91 3.80 -17.75
C ASP A 345 -16.33 3.57 -16.36
N VAL A 346 -16.54 4.53 -15.45
CA VAL A 346 -16.16 4.39 -14.04
C VAL A 346 -16.92 3.24 -13.38
N LEU A 347 -18.24 3.13 -13.62
CA LEU A 347 -19.01 1.99 -13.10
C LEU A 347 -18.56 0.64 -13.67
N ARG A 348 -18.16 0.58 -14.95
CA ARG A 348 -17.60 -0.65 -15.56
C ARG A 348 -16.30 -1.04 -14.87
N ALA A 349 -15.41 -0.08 -14.62
CA ALA A 349 -14.17 -0.32 -13.88
C ALA A 349 -14.47 -0.79 -12.44
N ILE A 350 -15.43 -0.17 -11.74
CA ILE A 350 -15.83 -0.60 -10.40
C ILE A 350 -16.40 -2.03 -10.43
N ARG A 351 -17.34 -2.34 -11.33
CA ARG A 351 -17.90 -3.70 -11.49
C ARG A 351 -16.80 -4.76 -11.64
N ASP A 352 -15.78 -4.47 -12.44
CA ASP A 352 -14.73 -5.44 -12.78
C ASP A 352 -13.68 -5.61 -11.68
N TYR A 353 -13.56 -4.67 -10.73
CA TYR A 353 -12.47 -4.65 -9.73
C TYR A 353 -12.94 -4.55 -8.27
N ALA A 354 -14.20 -4.21 -8.00
CA ALA A 354 -14.74 -3.95 -6.67
C ALA A 354 -14.34 -5.04 -5.66
N PHE A 355 -14.45 -6.30 -6.08
CA PHE A 355 -14.25 -7.46 -5.20
C PHE A 355 -13.03 -8.32 -5.53
N LYS A 356 -12.07 -7.83 -6.33
CA LYS A 356 -10.86 -8.60 -6.67
C LYS A 356 -9.87 -8.72 -5.51
N ALA A 357 -9.63 -7.63 -4.79
CA ALA A 357 -8.70 -7.61 -3.65
C ALA A 357 -9.38 -7.96 -2.32
N SER A 358 -10.69 -7.72 -2.20
CA SER A 358 -11.45 -7.91 -0.97
C SER A 358 -12.92 -8.22 -1.27
N PRO A 359 -13.55 -9.21 -0.62
CA PRO A 359 -14.96 -9.54 -0.83
C PRO A 359 -15.92 -8.61 -0.08
N TYR A 360 -15.40 -7.75 0.81
CA TYR A 360 -16.21 -6.88 1.67
C TYR A 360 -16.78 -5.68 0.91
N PRO A 361 -17.89 -5.08 1.43
CA PRO A 361 -18.65 -4.07 0.71
C PRO A 361 -17.83 -2.87 0.23
N VAL A 362 -18.31 -2.23 -0.83
CA VAL A 362 -17.78 -0.96 -1.34
C VAL A 362 -18.85 0.13 -1.19
N ILE A 363 -18.47 1.31 -0.72
CA ILE A 363 -19.33 2.49 -0.62
C ILE A 363 -18.95 3.44 -1.77
N LEU A 364 -19.93 3.87 -2.56
CA LEU A 364 -19.77 4.92 -3.56
C LEU A 364 -20.34 6.22 -2.99
N SER A 365 -19.46 7.17 -2.68
CA SER A 365 -19.80 8.53 -2.26
C SER A 365 -20.12 9.37 -3.49
N LEU A 366 -21.40 9.61 -3.75
CA LEU A 366 -21.85 10.44 -4.86
C LEU A 366 -21.90 11.90 -4.42
N GLU A 367 -21.14 12.75 -5.10
CA GLU A 367 -21.34 14.21 -5.10
C GLU A 367 -22.10 14.55 -6.38
N ASN A 368 -23.40 14.85 -6.26
CA ASN A 368 -24.31 14.90 -7.39
C ASN A 368 -24.65 16.33 -7.79
N HIS A 369 -24.22 16.72 -9.00
CA HIS A 369 -24.50 18.01 -9.63
C HIS A 369 -25.29 17.87 -10.95
N CYS A 370 -25.80 16.68 -11.25
CA CYS A 370 -26.55 16.40 -12.47
C CYS A 370 -27.98 16.94 -12.43
N SER A 371 -28.49 17.33 -13.59
CA SER A 371 -29.92 17.54 -13.86
C SER A 371 -30.76 16.30 -13.56
N LEU A 372 -32.07 16.48 -13.35
CA LEU A 372 -32.99 15.36 -13.11
C LEU A 372 -33.00 14.33 -14.25
N GLU A 373 -32.80 14.75 -15.49
CA GLU A 373 -32.74 13.84 -16.63
C GLU A 373 -31.51 12.94 -16.54
N GLN A 374 -30.32 13.54 -16.30
CA GLN A 374 -29.09 12.78 -16.19
C GLN A 374 -28.99 11.99 -14.88
N GLN A 375 -29.62 12.43 -13.78
CA GLN A 375 -29.77 11.59 -12.58
C GLN A 375 -30.55 10.31 -12.85
N ARG A 376 -31.58 10.33 -13.72
CA ARG A 376 -32.27 9.10 -14.15
C ARG A 376 -31.36 8.21 -15.00
N VAL A 377 -30.47 8.81 -15.81
CA VAL A 377 -29.44 8.06 -16.55
C VAL A 377 -28.41 7.45 -15.59
N MET A 378 -27.95 8.18 -14.57
CA MET A 378 -27.09 7.65 -13.51
C MET A 378 -27.74 6.45 -12.82
N ALA A 379 -29.00 6.57 -12.40
CA ALA A 379 -29.75 5.48 -11.78
C ALA A 379 -29.86 4.26 -12.71
N ARG A 380 -30.13 4.46 -14.01
CA ARG A 380 -30.16 3.39 -15.00
C ARG A 380 -28.80 2.70 -15.14
N HIS A 381 -27.72 3.47 -15.26
CA HIS A 381 -26.35 2.95 -15.36
C HIS A 381 -25.96 2.17 -14.10
N LEU A 382 -26.25 2.69 -12.91
CA LEU A 382 -26.02 2.00 -11.62
C LEU A 382 -26.68 0.63 -11.59
N ARG A 383 -28.00 0.54 -11.89
CA ARG A 383 -28.71 -0.74 -11.92
C ARG A 383 -28.20 -1.69 -13.00
N THR A 384 -27.93 -1.18 -14.19
CA THR A 384 -27.64 -2.03 -15.36
C THR A 384 -26.20 -2.55 -15.32
N ILE A 385 -25.24 -1.70 -14.92
CA ILE A 385 -23.82 -2.02 -14.92
C ILE A 385 -23.44 -2.80 -13.65
N LEU A 386 -23.89 -2.37 -12.47
CA LEU A 386 -23.54 -3.04 -11.20
C LEU A 386 -24.46 -4.24 -10.92
N GLY A 387 -25.67 -4.26 -11.47
CA GLY A 387 -26.59 -5.39 -11.34
C GLY A 387 -26.82 -5.79 -9.90
N THR A 388 -26.64 -7.07 -9.59
CA THR A 388 -26.85 -7.66 -8.26
C THR A 388 -25.81 -7.23 -7.22
N MET A 389 -24.71 -6.60 -7.64
CA MET A 389 -23.73 -6.02 -6.72
C MET A 389 -24.30 -4.77 -6.04
N LEU A 390 -25.15 -3.99 -6.71
CA LEU A 390 -25.77 -2.82 -6.11
C LEU A 390 -26.74 -3.25 -4.99
N LEU A 391 -26.64 -2.59 -3.83
CA LEU A 391 -27.62 -2.71 -2.77
C LEU A 391 -28.66 -1.59 -2.92
N ASP A 392 -29.78 -1.92 -3.56
CA ASP A 392 -30.88 -0.97 -3.80
C ASP A 392 -32.15 -1.29 -2.98
N GLN A 393 -32.05 -2.22 -2.03
CA GLN A 393 -33.10 -2.59 -1.09
C GLN A 393 -32.51 -2.85 0.31
N GLN A 394 -33.35 -2.71 1.33
CA GLN A 394 -32.99 -3.05 2.71
C GLN A 394 -32.75 -4.55 2.85
N LEU A 395 -31.83 -4.92 3.73
CA LEU A 395 -31.62 -6.33 4.10
C LEU A 395 -32.69 -6.76 5.11
N ASP A 396 -33.20 -7.98 4.95
CA ASP A 396 -34.18 -8.54 5.87
C ASP A 396 -33.67 -8.56 7.31
N GLY A 397 -34.50 -8.10 8.25
CA GLY A 397 -34.20 -8.09 9.69
C GLY A 397 -33.28 -6.96 10.17
N VAL A 398 -32.68 -6.15 9.30
CA VAL A 398 -31.77 -5.05 9.68
C VAL A 398 -32.56 -3.77 9.92
N THR A 399 -32.99 -3.54 11.17
CA THR A 399 -33.93 -2.45 11.51
C THR A 399 -33.42 -1.43 12.52
N THR A 400 -32.38 -1.74 13.29
CA THR A 400 -31.94 -0.92 14.44
C THR A 400 -30.46 -0.55 14.41
N SER A 401 -29.66 -1.15 13.53
CA SER A 401 -28.22 -0.89 13.41
C SER A 401 -27.74 -1.13 11.98
N LEU A 402 -26.57 -0.59 11.64
CA LEU A 402 -25.93 -0.86 10.35
C LEU A 402 -25.63 -2.37 10.21
N PRO A 403 -25.79 -2.95 9.01
CA PRO A 403 -25.37 -4.33 8.76
C PRO A 403 -23.86 -4.47 8.86
N SER A 404 -23.39 -5.70 9.07
CA SER A 404 -21.96 -5.98 9.15
C SER A 404 -21.30 -6.08 7.77
N PRO A 405 -19.97 -5.88 7.69
CA PRO A 405 -19.22 -6.19 6.48
C PRO A 405 -19.47 -7.61 5.95
N GLU A 406 -19.65 -8.59 6.85
CA GLU A 406 -19.96 -9.98 6.50
C GLU A 406 -21.31 -10.11 5.80
N GLN A 407 -22.37 -9.46 6.33
CA GLN A 407 -23.70 -9.46 5.73
C GLN A 407 -23.75 -8.75 4.36
N LEU A 408 -22.82 -7.84 4.12
CA LEU A 408 -22.73 -7.02 2.91
C LEU A 408 -21.67 -7.50 1.91
N LYS A 409 -21.15 -8.72 2.05
CA LYS A 409 -20.17 -9.26 1.09
C LYS A 409 -20.68 -9.20 -0.35
N GLY A 410 -19.83 -8.73 -1.25
CA GLY A 410 -20.16 -8.54 -2.67
C GLY A 410 -21.16 -7.42 -2.96
N LYS A 411 -21.47 -6.56 -1.99
CA LYS A 411 -22.41 -5.44 -2.16
C LYS A 411 -21.75 -4.09 -2.31
N ILE A 412 -22.37 -3.24 -3.12
CA ILE A 412 -22.00 -1.85 -3.37
C ILE A 412 -23.12 -0.97 -2.81
N LEU A 413 -22.79 -0.11 -1.86
CA LEU A 413 -23.70 0.82 -1.21
C LEU A 413 -23.54 2.20 -1.83
N LEU A 414 -24.63 2.96 -1.95
CA LEU A 414 -24.58 4.36 -2.35
C LEU A 414 -24.70 5.27 -1.13
N LYS A 415 -23.72 6.16 -0.96
CA LYS A 415 -23.81 7.34 -0.11
C LYS A 415 -24.32 8.50 -0.95
N GLY A 416 -25.39 9.14 -0.49
CA GLY A 416 -25.99 10.27 -1.18
C GLY A 416 -27.22 10.83 -0.45
N LYS A 417 -27.84 11.85 -1.04
CA LYS A 417 -29.11 12.40 -0.53
C LYS A 417 -30.25 11.40 -0.77
N LYS A 418 -31.22 11.36 0.15
CA LYS A 418 -32.42 10.51 0.08
C LYS A 418 -33.67 11.30 0.47
N LEU A 419 -34.75 11.09 -0.27
CA LEU A 419 -36.09 11.57 0.07
C LEU A 419 -36.74 10.64 1.12
N GLY A 420 -37.17 11.21 2.25
CA GLY A 420 -37.82 10.47 3.33
C GLY A 420 -36.88 9.57 4.16
N GLY A 421 -37.47 8.53 4.76
CA GLY A 421 -36.77 7.52 5.57
C GLY A 421 -36.58 6.20 4.82
N LEU A 422 -36.19 5.14 5.55
CA LEU A 422 -36.11 3.78 4.98
C LEU A 422 -37.48 3.19 4.59
N ARG A 423 -38.56 3.63 5.24
CA ARG A 423 -39.93 3.25 4.89
C ARG A 423 -40.60 4.39 4.11
N PRO A 424 -41.34 4.10 3.03
CA PRO A 424 -42.20 5.08 2.40
C PRO A 424 -43.23 5.58 3.43
N PRO A 425 -43.56 6.88 3.48
CA PRO A 425 -44.70 7.32 4.27
C PRO A 425 -45.96 6.58 3.78
N GLU A 426 -46.72 5.99 4.71
CA GLU A 426 -48.01 5.37 4.41
C GLU A 426 -48.98 6.46 3.95
N GLY A 427 -49.18 6.55 2.63
CA GLY A 427 -50.13 7.47 2.02
C GLY A 427 -49.52 8.79 1.55
N GLU A 428 -48.95 8.79 0.34
CA GLU A 428 -49.22 9.74 -0.76
C GLU A 428 -48.20 9.47 -1.88
N GLY A 429 -48.70 8.96 -3.01
CA GLY A 429 -47.92 8.74 -4.22
C GLY A 429 -47.57 10.05 -4.93
N SER A 430 -46.71 10.87 -4.33
CA SER A 430 -46.09 11.98 -5.06
C SER A 430 -45.00 11.42 -5.97
N SER A 431 -45.34 11.26 -7.26
CA SER A 431 -44.45 10.78 -8.31
C SER A 431 -43.48 11.86 -8.84
N GLU A 432 -43.18 12.89 -8.05
CA GLU A 432 -42.37 14.03 -8.50
C GLU A 432 -41.15 14.31 -7.62
N ALA A 433 -40.08 14.77 -8.29
CA ALA A 433 -38.81 15.16 -7.68
C ALA A 433 -38.99 16.36 -6.73
N THR A 434 -38.68 16.16 -5.45
CA THR A 434 -38.68 17.20 -4.43
C THR A 434 -37.33 17.92 -4.36
N VAL A 435 -37.36 19.19 -3.97
CA VAL A 435 -36.18 20.00 -3.73
C VAL A 435 -35.44 19.45 -2.50
N VAL A 436 -34.17 19.11 -2.66
CA VAL A 436 -33.26 18.81 -1.56
C VAL A 436 -32.32 20.00 -1.39
N SER A 437 -32.06 20.43 -0.15
CA SER A 437 -31.21 21.60 0.07
C SER A 437 -29.75 21.26 -0.25
N ASP A 438 -29.09 22.07 -1.08
CA ASP A 438 -27.62 22.08 -1.23
C ASP A 438 -26.92 22.92 -0.16
N GLU A 439 -27.70 23.64 0.65
CA GLU A 439 -27.20 24.41 1.78
C GLU A 439 -26.40 23.51 2.76
N ASP A 440 -26.73 22.21 2.81
CA ASP A 440 -26.15 21.23 3.70
C ASP A 440 -24.69 20.87 3.38
N GLU A 441 -24.29 20.86 2.09
CA GLU A 441 -22.88 20.65 1.68
C GLU A 441 -22.14 21.99 1.50
N ALA A 442 -22.85 23.05 1.14
CA ALA A 442 -22.30 24.41 1.02
C ALA A 442 -21.90 25.03 2.37
N ALA A 443 -22.65 24.74 3.45
CA ALA A 443 -22.32 25.19 4.79
C ALA A 443 -20.99 24.62 5.32
N GLU A 444 -20.52 23.53 4.72
CA GLU A 444 -19.26 22.83 5.04
C GLU A 444 -18.07 23.34 4.22
N MET A 445 -18.31 24.21 3.22
CA MET A 445 -17.27 24.77 2.37
C MET A 445 -16.56 25.93 3.07
N GLU A 446 -15.22 25.88 3.10
CA GLU A 446 -14.39 26.91 3.72
C GLU A 446 -14.18 28.15 2.86
N ASP A 447 -14.28 27.99 1.53
CA ASP A 447 -14.14 29.10 0.60
C ASP A 447 -15.41 29.97 0.62
N GLU A 448 -15.32 31.18 1.19
CA GLU A 448 -16.44 32.12 1.28
C GLU A 448 -16.99 32.53 -0.09
N ALA A 449 -16.17 32.60 -1.14
CA ALA A 449 -16.64 32.95 -2.49
C ALA A 449 -17.47 31.82 -3.11
N VAL A 450 -17.08 30.56 -2.91
CA VAL A 450 -17.86 29.40 -3.37
C VAL A 450 -19.09 29.20 -2.49
N ARG A 451 -18.94 29.31 -1.17
CA ARG A 451 -20.04 29.20 -0.20
C ARG A 451 -21.10 30.27 -0.46
N SER A 452 -20.72 31.52 -0.67
CA SER A 452 -21.65 32.60 -0.99
C SER A 452 -22.31 32.40 -2.36
N HIS A 453 -21.59 31.91 -3.37
CA HIS A 453 -22.20 31.57 -4.67
C HIS A 453 -23.25 30.46 -4.54
N VAL A 454 -22.99 29.42 -3.76
CA VAL A 454 -23.95 28.32 -3.55
C VAL A 454 -25.12 28.76 -2.66
N GLN A 455 -24.89 29.61 -1.65
CA GLN A 455 -25.93 30.17 -0.79
C GLN A 455 -26.82 31.20 -1.50
N HIS A 456 -26.29 31.94 -2.48
CA HIS A 456 -27.03 32.92 -3.28
C HIS A 456 -27.65 32.34 -4.56
N LYS A 457 -27.60 31.01 -4.76
CA LYS A 457 -28.32 30.38 -5.87
C LYS A 457 -29.84 30.66 -5.77
N PRO A 458 -30.50 31.09 -6.86
CA PRO A 458 -31.95 31.23 -6.93
C PRO A 458 -32.69 29.96 -6.43
N ARG A 459 -33.89 30.10 -5.86
CA ARG A 459 -34.71 28.96 -5.40
C ARG A 459 -35.01 27.92 -6.51
N GLU A 460 -35.00 28.36 -7.76
CA GLU A 460 -35.19 27.52 -8.95
C GLU A 460 -33.94 26.66 -9.28
N ASP A 461 -32.77 27.01 -8.74
CA ASP A 461 -31.48 26.31 -8.90
C ASP A 461 -31.13 25.36 -7.74
N LYS A 462 -32.04 25.16 -6.77
CA LYS A 462 -31.84 24.18 -5.69
C LYS A 462 -31.85 22.76 -6.27
N LEU A 463 -30.93 21.91 -5.83
CA LEU A 463 -30.83 20.53 -6.30
C LEU A 463 -32.16 19.81 -6.16
N ARG A 464 -32.64 19.29 -7.29
CA ARG A 464 -33.79 18.39 -7.32
C ARG A 464 -33.24 16.98 -7.37
N LEU A 465 -33.78 16.08 -6.55
CA LEU A 465 -33.34 14.70 -6.51
C LEU A 465 -34.33 13.80 -7.23
N ALA A 466 -33.85 13.04 -8.22
CA ALA A 466 -34.64 12.02 -8.89
C ALA A 466 -34.97 10.89 -7.91
N MET A 467 -36.24 10.48 -7.88
CA MET A 467 -36.73 9.44 -6.97
C MET A 467 -35.99 8.11 -7.21
N GLU A 468 -35.65 7.81 -8.46
CA GLU A 468 -34.94 6.59 -8.85
C GLU A 468 -33.56 6.51 -8.20
N LEU A 469 -32.83 7.64 -8.12
CA LEU A 469 -31.52 7.73 -7.48
C LEU A 469 -31.66 7.74 -5.95
N SER A 470 -32.62 8.49 -5.42
CA SER A 470 -32.97 8.53 -3.99
C SER A 470 -33.27 7.14 -3.41
N ASN A 471 -33.99 6.31 -4.16
CA ASN A 471 -34.40 4.98 -3.70
C ASN A 471 -33.23 4.01 -3.58
N MET A 472 -32.11 4.26 -4.25
CA MET A 472 -30.89 3.43 -4.15
C MET A 472 -30.03 3.73 -2.92
N VAL A 473 -30.27 4.87 -2.25
CA VAL A 473 -29.59 5.19 -0.99
C VAL A 473 -30.33 4.48 0.15
N ILE A 474 -29.65 3.54 0.82
CA ILE A 474 -30.23 2.73 1.90
C ILE A 474 -29.55 3.07 3.23
N TYR A 475 -28.36 2.54 3.48
CA TYR A 475 -27.67 2.64 4.79
C TYR A 475 -26.70 3.81 4.92
N CYS A 476 -26.49 4.59 3.86
CA CYS A 476 -25.56 5.72 3.83
C CYS A 476 -26.27 7.01 3.41
N LYS A 477 -27.38 7.36 4.07
CA LYS A 477 -28.10 8.61 3.81
C LYS A 477 -27.29 9.78 4.32
N SER A 478 -26.86 10.67 3.43
CA SER A 478 -26.21 11.92 3.80
C SER A 478 -27.22 12.88 4.43
N VAL A 479 -26.89 13.43 5.60
CA VAL A 479 -27.67 14.47 6.29
C VAL A 479 -26.76 15.60 6.78
N HIS A 480 -27.34 16.79 6.99
CA HIS A 480 -26.64 17.86 7.67
C HIS A 480 -26.40 17.50 9.14
N PHE A 481 -25.21 17.84 9.66
CA PHE A 481 -24.89 17.57 11.05
C PHE A 481 -25.39 18.70 11.96
N GLU A 482 -26.48 18.45 12.68
CA GLU A 482 -27.10 19.41 13.61
C GLU A 482 -26.48 19.42 15.02
N GLY A 483 -25.51 18.54 15.27
CA GLY A 483 -24.83 18.40 16.56
C GLY A 483 -24.90 16.98 17.12
N PHE A 484 -24.10 16.71 18.15
CA PHE A 484 -24.13 15.43 18.83
C PHE A 484 -25.41 15.27 19.66
N SER A 485 -25.97 14.07 19.66
CA SER A 485 -27.22 13.76 20.37
C SER A 485 -27.12 14.13 21.85
N ARG A 486 -28.18 14.77 22.35
CA ARG A 486 -28.32 15.15 23.77
C ARG A 486 -29.46 14.34 24.39
N PRO A 487 -29.45 14.10 25.71
CA PRO A 487 -30.60 13.51 26.38
C PRO A 487 -31.87 14.32 26.07
N GLY A 488 -32.90 13.66 25.53
CA GLY A 488 -34.20 14.29 25.22
C GLY A 488 -34.39 14.85 23.80
N THR A 489 -33.37 14.81 22.92
CA THR A 489 -33.54 15.12 21.49
C THR A 489 -33.86 13.86 20.68
N PRO A 490 -34.72 13.91 19.65
CA PRO A 490 -34.85 12.81 18.68
C PRO A 490 -33.45 12.43 18.15
N GLY A 491 -33.07 11.16 18.26
CA GLY A 491 -31.77 10.69 17.79
C GLY A 491 -31.69 10.68 16.27
N GLN A 492 -30.50 10.89 15.72
CA GLN A 492 -30.19 10.62 14.32
C GLN A 492 -30.44 9.13 14.03
N ALA A 493 -30.96 8.82 12.84
CA ALA A 493 -31.21 7.41 12.48
C ALA A 493 -29.89 6.69 12.17
N PHE A 494 -29.78 5.40 12.49
CA PHE A 494 -28.54 4.63 12.30
C PHE A 494 -28.03 4.57 10.84
N TYR A 495 -28.91 4.79 9.86
CA TYR A 495 -28.61 4.81 8.43
C TYR A 495 -28.28 6.22 7.91
N GLU A 496 -28.37 7.24 8.77
CA GLU A 496 -27.99 8.62 8.47
C GLU A 496 -26.53 8.85 8.86
N MET A 497 -25.80 9.57 8.02
CA MET A 497 -24.40 9.85 8.19
C MET A 497 -24.05 11.29 7.79
N ALA A 498 -22.97 11.81 8.35
CA ALA A 498 -22.47 13.16 8.07
C ALA A 498 -21.08 13.13 7.44
N SER A 499 -20.80 14.14 6.61
CA SER A 499 -19.47 14.40 6.04
C SER A 499 -18.91 15.71 6.61
N PHE A 500 -17.62 15.76 6.88
CA PHE A 500 -16.94 16.91 7.49
C PHE A 500 -15.64 17.23 6.75
N SER A 501 -15.35 18.52 6.55
CA SER A 501 -13.98 18.92 6.23
C SER A 501 -13.03 18.57 7.38
N GLU A 502 -11.75 18.34 7.07
CA GLU A 502 -10.72 18.05 8.08
C GLU A 502 -10.73 19.04 9.25
N ASN A 503 -10.88 20.35 8.97
CA ASN A 503 -10.84 21.39 10.01
C ASN A 503 -12.10 21.39 10.86
N ARG A 504 -13.27 21.12 10.27
CA ARG A 504 -14.50 20.98 11.05
C ARG A 504 -14.43 19.75 11.96
N ALA A 505 -13.97 18.62 11.45
CA ALA A 505 -13.80 17.41 12.24
C ALA A 505 -12.81 17.62 13.40
N LEU A 506 -11.69 18.32 13.16
CA LEU A 506 -10.73 18.69 14.20
C LEU A 506 -11.33 19.60 15.27
N ARG A 507 -12.13 20.61 14.89
CA ARG A 507 -12.83 21.47 15.86
C ARG A 507 -13.80 20.67 16.72
N LEU A 508 -14.63 19.82 16.11
CA LEU A 508 -15.56 18.94 16.84
C LEU A 508 -14.82 17.99 17.80
N LEU A 509 -13.66 17.48 17.38
CA LEU A 509 -12.82 16.62 18.21
C LEU A 509 -12.26 17.38 19.43
N GLN A 510 -11.80 18.62 19.24
CA GLN A 510 -11.27 19.46 20.32
C GLN A 510 -12.36 19.91 21.30
N GLU A 511 -13.54 20.29 20.80
CA GLU A 511 -14.64 20.82 21.61
C GLU A 511 -15.44 19.72 22.31
N ALA A 512 -15.61 18.56 21.66
CA ALA A 512 -16.53 17.51 22.10
C ALA A 512 -16.03 16.09 21.77
N GLY A 513 -14.74 15.82 21.99
CA GLY A 513 -14.09 14.56 21.60
C GLY A 513 -14.79 13.27 22.04
N ASN A 514 -15.25 13.17 23.28
CA ASN A 514 -16.00 11.98 23.73
C ASN A 514 -17.37 11.85 23.04
N SER A 515 -18.10 12.95 22.87
CA SER A 515 -19.37 12.93 22.13
C SER A 515 -19.18 12.48 20.68
N PHE A 516 -18.05 12.86 20.06
CA PHE A 516 -17.72 12.40 18.72
C PHE A 516 -17.41 10.89 18.67
N VAL A 517 -16.65 10.38 19.65
CA VAL A 517 -16.44 8.93 19.82
C VAL A 517 -17.77 8.19 19.95
N LEU A 518 -18.67 8.66 20.80
CA LEU A 518 -19.98 8.05 21.03
C LEU A 518 -20.88 8.10 19.78
N HIS A 519 -20.86 9.21 19.04
CA HIS A 519 -21.58 9.32 17.76
C HIS A 519 -21.14 8.22 16.78
N ASN A 520 -19.83 7.99 16.69
CA ASN A 520 -19.22 7.00 15.80
C ASN A 520 -19.41 5.54 16.25
N VAL A 521 -20.02 5.27 17.41
CA VAL A 521 -20.46 3.91 17.78
C VAL A 521 -21.65 3.51 16.91
N GLY A 522 -22.64 4.39 16.76
CA GLY A 522 -23.89 4.11 16.05
C GLY A 522 -23.97 4.59 14.61
N HIS A 523 -23.15 5.57 14.21
CA HIS A 523 -23.25 6.26 12.92
C HIS A 523 -21.92 6.26 12.18
N LEU A 524 -21.97 6.48 10.86
CA LEU A 524 -20.78 6.69 10.04
C LEU A 524 -20.45 8.19 9.97
N SER A 525 -19.16 8.51 10.10
CA SER A 525 -18.62 9.84 9.82
C SER A 525 -17.63 9.77 8.66
N ARG A 526 -17.82 10.62 7.65
CA ARG A 526 -16.88 10.82 6.55
C ARG A 526 -16.07 12.10 6.77
N ILE A 527 -14.75 12.00 6.64
CA ILE A 527 -13.85 13.15 6.69
C ILE A 527 -13.11 13.24 5.35
N TYR A 528 -12.97 14.45 4.83
CA TYR A 528 -12.28 14.72 3.58
C TYR A 528 -11.32 15.92 3.69
N PRO A 529 -10.27 15.98 2.85
CA PRO A 529 -9.31 17.08 2.84
C PRO A 529 -9.98 18.43 2.55
N ALA A 530 -9.46 19.51 3.15
CA ALA A 530 -9.98 20.85 2.89
C ALA A 530 -9.65 21.35 1.47
N GLY A 531 -10.54 22.17 0.89
CA GLY A 531 -10.45 22.62 -0.51
C GLY A 531 -9.21 23.47 -0.85
N TRP A 532 -8.54 24.08 0.14
CA TRP A 532 -7.30 24.84 -0.07
C TRP A 532 -6.10 23.94 -0.39
N ARG A 533 -6.20 22.61 -0.17
CA ARG A 533 -5.17 21.61 -0.54
C ARG A 533 -5.20 21.31 -2.04
N THR A 534 -5.00 22.34 -2.84
CA THR A 534 -5.07 22.27 -4.31
C THR A 534 -3.98 21.39 -4.90
N ASP A 535 -2.88 21.16 -4.17
CA ASP A 535 -1.80 20.23 -4.49
C ASP A 535 -2.12 18.76 -4.18
N SER A 536 -3.35 18.47 -3.76
CA SER A 536 -3.80 17.15 -3.32
C SER A 536 -3.05 16.62 -2.09
N SER A 537 -2.45 17.48 -1.25
CA SER A 537 -1.88 17.08 0.05
C SER A 537 -2.92 16.43 0.96
N ASN A 538 -2.46 15.69 1.96
CA ASN A 538 -3.30 14.96 2.90
C ASN A 538 -3.18 15.55 4.32
N TYR A 539 -4.26 15.44 5.10
CA TYR A 539 -4.23 15.64 6.55
C TYR A 539 -3.86 14.35 7.27
N SER A 540 -3.49 14.46 8.55
CA SER A 540 -3.20 13.28 9.37
C SER A 540 -4.48 12.47 9.62
N PRO A 541 -4.56 11.19 9.19
CA PRO A 541 -5.75 10.38 9.44
C PRO A 541 -5.87 9.90 10.90
N VAL A 542 -4.78 10.01 11.67
CA VAL A 542 -4.66 9.42 13.02
C VAL A 542 -5.63 10.06 14.00
N GLU A 543 -5.76 11.38 13.98
CA GLU A 543 -6.67 12.11 14.88
C GLU A 543 -8.13 11.72 14.64
N MET A 544 -8.51 11.51 13.38
CA MET A 544 -9.86 11.08 13.01
C MET A 544 -10.14 9.64 13.44
N TRP A 545 -9.17 8.73 13.28
CA TRP A 545 -9.33 7.36 13.81
C TRP A 545 -9.38 7.31 15.34
N ASN A 546 -8.62 8.18 16.03
CA ASN A 546 -8.70 8.30 17.48
C ASN A 546 -10.11 8.73 17.94
N ALA A 547 -10.82 9.52 17.13
CA ALA A 547 -12.23 9.87 17.36
C ALA A 547 -13.23 8.76 16.95
N GLY A 548 -12.74 7.62 16.42
CA GLY A 548 -13.58 6.51 15.96
C GLY A 548 -14.21 6.71 14.58
N CYS A 549 -13.82 7.75 13.83
CA CYS A 549 -14.34 8.04 12.50
C CYS A 549 -13.95 6.93 11.51
N GLN A 550 -14.91 6.48 10.71
CA GLN A 550 -14.77 5.28 9.88
C GLN A 550 -14.23 5.60 8.49
N ILE A 551 -14.78 6.64 7.84
CA ILE A 551 -14.51 6.98 6.44
C ILE A 551 -13.57 8.19 6.41
N VAL A 552 -12.29 7.95 6.71
CA VAL A 552 -11.25 8.98 6.70
C VAL A 552 -10.60 9.00 5.32
N ALA A 553 -11.15 9.81 4.41
CA ALA A 553 -10.79 9.80 3.00
C ALA A 553 -9.52 10.62 2.74
N LEU A 554 -8.56 10.02 2.02
CA LEU A 554 -7.31 10.65 1.60
C LEU A 554 -7.17 10.68 0.07
N ASN A 555 -6.36 11.61 -0.43
CA ASN A 555 -5.92 11.70 -1.83
C ASN A 555 -4.89 10.58 -2.09
N PHE A 556 -5.32 9.48 -2.73
CA PHE A 556 -4.52 8.27 -2.97
C PHE A 556 -3.34 8.48 -3.93
N GLN A 557 -3.44 9.49 -4.79
CA GLN A 557 -2.41 9.87 -5.75
C GLN A 557 -1.22 10.59 -5.11
N THR A 558 -1.38 11.09 -3.88
CA THR A 558 -0.36 11.87 -3.20
C THR A 558 0.39 11.03 -2.17
N PRO A 559 1.64 10.64 -2.45
CA PRO A 559 2.46 9.94 -1.47
C PRO A 559 2.96 10.89 -0.38
N GLY A 560 3.18 10.37 0.83
CA GLY A 560 3.65 11.15 1.97
C GLY A 560 3.46 10.40 3.28
N LEU A 561 3.82 11.04 4.39
CA LEU A 561 3.68 10.49 5.74
C LEU A 561 2.25 10.02 6.01
N GLU A 562 1.26 10.82 5.62
CA GLU A 562 -0.15 10.55 5.88
C GLU A 562 -0.60 9.28 5.14
N MET A 563 -0.16 9.12 3.89
CA MET A 563 -0.45 7.93 3.08
C MET A 563 0.35 6.70 3.55
N ASP A 564 1.57 6.89 4.06
CA ASP A 564 2.39 5.83 4.66
C ASP A 564 1.67 5.22 5.88
N VAL A 565 1.20 6.09 6.79
CA VAL A 565 0.46 5.71 7.99
C VAL A 565 -0.87 5.06 7.62
N TYR A 566 -1.56 5.61 6.61
CA TYR A 566 -2.77 5.05 6.05
C TYR A 566 -2.60 3.63 5.51
N GLN A 567 -1.61 3.40 4.64
CA GLN A 567 -1.35 2.08 4.10
C GLN A 567 -0.89 1.11 5.19
N GLY A 568 -0.10 1.60 6.16
CA GLY A 568 0.33 0.83 7.33
C GLY A 568 -0.84 0.36 8.21
N ARG A 569 -1.90 1.17 8.36
CA ARG A 569 -3.13 0.76 9.05
C ARG A 569 -3.87 -0.34 8.29
N PHE A 570 -4.07 -0.12 6.99
CA PHE A 570 -4.94 -0.97 6.17
C PHE A 570 -4.26 -2.18 5.56
N GLN A 571 -2.97 -2.43 5.79
CA GLN A 571 -2.37 -3.75 5.53
C GLN A 571 -2.81 -4.81 6.57
N ASP A 572 -3.34 -4.40 7.72
CA ASP A 572 -3.89 -5.30 8.72
C ASP A 572 -5.13 -6.04 8.21
N ASN A 573 -5.51 -7.12 8.88
CA ASN A 573 -6.72 -7.88 8.60
C ASN A 573 -6.83 -8.34 7.14
N GLY A 574 -5.71 -8.80 6.58
CA GLY A 574 -5.61 -9.30 5.20
C GLY A 574 -5.72 -8.24 4.12
N ALA A 575 -5.40 -6.98 4.45
CA ALA A 575 -5.54 -5.84 3.56
C ALA A 575 -6.94 -5.70 2.95
N CYS A 576 -7.96 -6.16 3.67
CA CYS A 576 -9.31 -6.27 3.15
C CYS A 576 -10.07 -4.93 3.12
N GLY A 577 -9.45 -3.87 3.65
CA GLY A 577 -9.99 -2.51 3.69
C GLY A 577 -10.88 -2.18 4.88
N TYR A 578 -11.08 -3.14 5.79
CA TYR A 578 -11.82 -2.99 7.04
C TYR A 578 -10.96 -3.42 8.23
N VAL A 579 -10.83 -2.55 9.22
CA VAL A 579 -10.12 -2.84 10.49
C VAL A 579 -11.08 -2.58 11.64
N LEU A 580 -11.33 -3.60 12.47
CA LEU A 580 -12.24 -3.48 13.60
C LEU A 580 -11.69 -2.48 14.62
N LYS A 581 -12.52 -1.55 15.08
CA LYS A 581 -12.15 -0.58 16.10
C LYS A 581 -11.92 -1.24 17.46
N PRO A 582 -11.02 -0.70 18.31
CA PRO A 582 -10.88 -1.11 19.70
C PRO A 582 -12.20 -1.11 20.46
N ALA A 583 -12.33 -1.95 21.48
CA ALA A 583 -13.59 -2.13 22.20
C ALA A 583 -14.15 -0.82 22.78
N PHE A 584 -13.30 0.05 23.30
CA PHE A 584 -13.69 1.35 23.86
C PHE A 584 -14.15 2.38 22.80
N LEU A 585 -13.93 2.14 21.50
CA LEU A 585 -14.51 2.94 20.40
C LEU A 585 -15.79 2.33 19.81
N ARG A 586 -16.28 1.25 20.44
CA ARG A 586 -17.51 0.52 20.07
C ARG A 586 -18.50 0.44 21.24
N ASP A 587 -18.08 0.84 22.44
CA ASP A 587 -18.92 0.85 23.63
C ASP A 587 -19.72 2.17 23.72
N PRO A 588 -21.07 2.12 23.70
CA PRO A 588 -21.91 3.31 23.85
C PRO A 588 -21.79 3.99 25.22
N ASN A 589 -21.16 3.34 26.20
CA ASN A 589 -20.89 3.92 27.53
C ASN A 589 -19.44 4.39 27.70
N SER A 590 -18.66 4.40 26.62
CA SER A 590 -17.26 4.80 26.68
C SER A 590 -17.08 6.25 27.12
N THR A 591 -16.20 6.47 28.09
CA THR A 591 -15.75 7.81 28.50
C THR A 591 -14.43 8.22 27.84
N PHE A 592 -13.98 7.45 26.83
CA PHE A 592 -12.74 7.74 26.11
C PHE A 592 -12.81 9.10 25.42
N ASN A 593 -11.78 9.92 25.66
CA ASN A 593 -11.57 11.18 24.96
C ASN A 593 -10.10 11.22 24.50
N PRO A 594 -9.83 11.22 23.18
CA PRO A 594 -8.46 11.18 22.68
C PRO A 594 -7.66 12.47 22.94
N CYS A 595 -8.33 13.60 23.16
CA CYS A 595 -7.70 14.89 23.48
C CYS A 595 -7.47 15.07 24.98
N VAL A 596 -8.32 14.45 25.82
CA VAL A 596 -8.24 14.53 27.28
C VAL A 596 -8.26 13.11 27.86
N LEU A 597 -7.12 12.43 27.74
CA LEU A 597 -6.98 11.04 28.19
C LEU A 597 -7.10 10.94 29.71
N THR A 598 -8.11 10.20 30.16
CA THR A 598 -8.29 9.79 31.56
C THR A 598 -7.94 8.31 31.72
N GLN A 599 -7.90 7.79 32.96
CA GLN A 599 -7.74 6.35 33.17
C GLN A 599 -9.02 5.62 32.74
N GLY A 600 -8.84 4.49 32.05
CA GLY A 600 -9.93 3.63 31.59
C GLY A 600 -9.41 2.37 30.92
N PRO A 601 -10.28 1.53 30.32
CA PRO A 601 -9.88 0.27 29.67
C PRO A 601 -8.87 0.45 28.53
N TRP A 602 -8.85 1.61 27.88
CA TRP A 602 -7.86 1.97 26.85
C TRP A 602 -6.44 2.20 27.40
N TRP A 603 -6.30 2.47 28.71
CA TRP A 603 -5.03 2.81 29.33
C TRP A 603 -4.23 1.55 29.67
N THR A 604 -3.47 1.07 28.69
CA THR A 604 -2.52 -0.02 28.85
C THR A 604 -1.11 0.51 28.65
N GLN A 605 -0.46 0.90 29.75
CA GLN A 605 0.90 1.44 29.69
C GLN A 605 1.88 0.33 29.31
N LYS A 606 2.57 0.52 28.19
CA LYS A 606 3.59 -0.38 27.66
C LYS A 606 4.90 0.36 27.43
N ARG A 607 6.00 -0.35 27.64
CA ARG A 607 7.35 0.07 27.25
C ARG A 607 7.75 -0.68 26.00
N LEU A 608 7.93 0.06 24.92
CA LEU A 608 8.36 -0.43 23.62
C LEU A 608 9.85 -0.12 23.46
N ASN A 609 10.67 -1.16 23.38
CA ASN A 609 12.09 -1.06 23.08
C ASN A 609 12.32 -1.50 21.64
N VAL A 610 13.04 -0.68 20.89
CA VAL A 610 13.36 -0.93 19.48
C VAL A 610 14.85 -0.70 19.29
N ARG A 611 15.58 -1.78 19.02
CA ARG A 611 16.99 -1.72 18.64
C ARG A 611 17.11 -1.80 17.12
N VAL A 612 17.54 -0.71 16.50
CA VAL A 612 17.87 -0.65 15.06
C VAL A 612 19.30 -1.14 14.88
N ILE A 613 19.45 -2.37 14.37
CA ILE A 613 20.75 -3.04 14.32
C ILE A 613 21.48 -2.68 13.02
N SER A 614 20.86 -2.97 11.88
CA SER A 614 21.50 -2.80 10.57
C SER A 614 20.48 -2.63 9.43
N GLY A 615 20.93 -2.08 8.31
CA GLY A 615 20.19 -1.98 7.06
C GLY A 615 20.83 -2.85 5.98
N GLN A 616 20.07 -3.19 4.94
CA GLN A 616 20.55 -3.98 3.82
C GLN A 616 20.07 -3.35 2.52
N GLN A 617 20.99 -3.17 1.58
CA GLN A 617 20.76 -2.81 0.18
C GLN A 617 19.80 -1.64 -0.02
N LEU A 618 20.05 -0.57 0.73
CA LEU A 618 19.32 0.67 0.61
C LEU A 618 19.52 1.24 -0.80
N PRO A 619 18.44 1.56 -1.52
CA PRO A 619 18.53 2.05 -2.89
C PRO A 619 19.23 3.41 -2.93
N LYS A 620 19.90 3.68 -4.05
CA LYS A 620 20.38 5.02 -4.37
C LYS A 620 19.19 5.93 -4.67
N VAL A 621 19.18 7.12 -4.08
CA VAL A 621 18.12 8.13 -4.25
C VAL A 621 18.55 9.27 -5.16
N ASN A 622 19.85 9.60 -5.16
CA ASN A 622 20.38 10.68 -5.98
C ASN A 622 20.67 10.22 -7.43
N LYS A 623 20.37 11.09 -8.40
CA LYS A 623 20.56 10.85 -9.84
C LYS A 623 22.03 10.74 -10.24
N ASN A 624 22.94 11.29 -9.44
CA ASN A 624 24.37 11.15 -9.67
C ASN A 624 24.81 9.71 -9.38
N LYS A 625 25.24 8.97 -10.41
CA LYS A 625 25.69 7.58 -10.27
C LYS A 625 26.84 7.38 -9.29
N ASN A 626 27.63 8.43 -9.05
CA ASN A 626 28.75 8.41 -8.12
C ASN A 626 28.34 8.73 -6.67
N SER A 627 27.10 9.15 -6.42
CA SER A 627 26.60 9.37 -5.07
C SER A 627 26.43 8.04 -4.35
N ILE A 628 26.66 8.07 -3.04
CA ILE A 628 26.55 6.96 -2.13
C ILE A 628 25.79 7.49 -0.93
N VAL A 629 24.79 6.74 -0.48
CA VAL A 629 23.87 7.24 0.54
C VAL A 629 24.55 7.23 1.91
N ASP A 630 24.17 8.21 2.72
CA ASP A 630 24.54 8.42 4.12
C ASP A 630 23.32 8.10 5.00
N PRO A 631 22.97 6.83 5.21
CA PRO A 631 21.65 6.51 5.74
C PRO A 631 21.55 6.76 7.24
N LYS A 632 20.39 7.29 7.63
CA LYS A 632 19.90 7.31 9.01
C LYS A 632 18.52 6.67 9.10
N VAL A 633 18.17 6.18 10.28
CA VAL A 633 16.85 5.60 10.55
C VAL A 633 16.13 6.44 11.60
N THR A 634 14.91 6.86 11.30
CA THR A 634 13.99 7.50 12.25
C THR A 634 12.88 6.50 12.60
N VAL A 635 12.62 6.33 13.89
CA VAL A 635 11.53 5.51 14.43
C VAL A 635 10.51 6.43 15.09
N GLU A 636 9.27 6.38 14.62
CA GLU A 636 8.18 7.26 15.02
C GLU A 636 7.00 6.44 15.56
N ILE A 637 6.35 6.94 16.60
CA ILE A 637 5.07 6.43 17.12
C ILE A 637 3.96 7.40 16.74
N HIS A 638 2.91 6.87 16.14
CA HIS A 638 1.73 7.62 15.69
C HIS A 638 0.50 7.05 16.39
N GLY A 639 -0.31 7.87 17.05
CA GLY A 639 -1.47 7.41 17.81
C GLY A 639 -2.19 8.57 18.49
N VAL A 640 -2.66 8.36 19.73
CA VAL A 640 -3.11 9.48 20.57
C VAL A 640 -1.94 10.41 20.87
N ALA A 641 -2.20 11.70 21.10
CA ALA A 641 -1.16 12.72 21.27
C ALA A 641 -0.11 12.36 22.34
N ARG A 642 -0.53 11.67 23.40
CA ARG A 642 0.35 11.20 24.49
C ARG A 642 1.35 10.13 24.07
N ASP A 643 1.02 9.32 23.07
CA ASP A 643 1.87 8.23 22.58
C ASP A 643 2.85 8.69 21.49
N MET A 644 2.62 9.87 20.91
CA MET A 644 3.43 10.36 19.79
C MET A 644 4.86 10.66 20.23
N ALA A 645 5.82 10.02 19.57
CA ALA A 645 7.24 10.17 19.86
C ALA A 645 8.09 9.87 18.63
N SER A 646 9.28 10.46 18.54
CA SER A 646 10.24 10.21 17.45
C SER A 646 11.66 10.13 18.00
N ARG A 647 12.45 9.18 17.49
CA ARG A 647 13.88 8.98 17.78
C ARG A 647 14.61 8.63 16.49
N GLN A 648 15.89 8.99 16.40
CA GLN A 648 16.70 8.73 15.21
C GLN A 648 18.07 8.18 15.56
N THR A 649 18.64 7.37 14.67
CA THR A 649 20.01 6.84 14.79
C THR A 649 21.02 7.92 14.43
N ALA A 650 22.30 7.64 14.71
CA ALA A 650 23.39 8.36 14.03
C ALA A 650 23.35 8.11 12.51
N VAL A 651 23.98 9.00 11.75
CA VAL A 651 24.19 8.84 10.30
C VAL A 651 25.35 7.87 10.10
N VAL A 652 25.19 6.88 9.22
CA VAL A 652 26.30 6.07 8.72
C VAL A 652 26.78 6.70 7.43
N THR A 653 28.06 7.00 7.31
CA THR A 653 28.59 7.68 6.12
C THR A 653 28.97 6.69 5.02
N ASN A 654 28.56 7.01 3.79
CA ASN A 654 28.90 6.36 2.53
C ASN A 654 28.69 4.84 2.50
N ASN A 655 27.62 4.35 3.13
CA ASN A 655 27.30 2.94 3.13
C ASN A 655 25.77 2.70 3.12
N GLY A 656 25.22 2.51 1.92
CA GLY A 656 23.85 2.03 1.74
C GLY A 656 23.71 0.52 1.61
N PHE A 657 24.80 -0.23 1.48
CA PHE A 657 24.72 -1.67 1.24
C PHE A 657 24.43 -2.48 2.50
N ASN A 658 25.14 -2.18 3.59
CA ASN A 658 25.00 -2.91 4.86
C ASN A 658 25.30 -2.02 6.08
N PRO A 659 24.70 -0.81 6.19
CA PRO A 659 24.94 0.08 7.32
C PRO A 659 24.60 -0.59 8.66
N LYS A 660 25.40 -0.31 9.70
CA LYS A 660 25.18 -0.80 11.06
C LYS A 660 25.06 0.40 12.00
N TRP A 661 24.01 0.42 12.82
CA TRP A 661 23.75 1.48 13.79
C TRP A 661 23.80 0.99 15.22
N ASP A 662 23.29 -0.22 15.44
CA ASP A 662 23.18 -0.86 16.76
C ASP A 662 22.65 0.07 17.88
N THR A 663 21.64 0.87 17.54
CA THR A 663 21.08 1.90 18.43
C THR A 663 19.77 1.44 19.04
N GLU A 664 19.60 1.59 20.35
CA GLU A 664 18.39 1.22 21.07
C GLU A 664 17.56 2.46 21.42
N PHE A 665 16.25 2.36 21.19
CA PHE A 665 15.25 3.37 21.51
C PHE A 665 14.21 2.81 22.45
N GLU A 666 13.72 3.68 23.31
CA GLU A 666 12.62 3.39 24.23
C GLU A 666 11.49 4.38 24.01
N PHE A 667 10.27 3.83 23.98
CA PHE A 667 9.03 4.57 23.85
C PHE A 667 8.04 4.11 24.91
N GLU A 668 7.32 5.07 25.49
CA GLU A 668 6.16 4.81 26.32
C GLU A 668 4.90 4.93 25.48
N VAL A 669 4.02 3.93 25.56
CA VAL A 669 2.75 3.90 24.81
C VAL A 669 1.64 3.53 25.77
N VAL A 670 0.60 4.36 25.89
CA VAL A 670 -0.54 4.14 26.80
C VAL A 670 -1.80 3.63 26.10
N VAL A 671 -2.02 3.95 24.81
CA VAL A 671 -3.18 3.46 24.04
C VAL A 671 -2.70 2.63 22.85
N SER A 672 -2.03 1.51 23.16
CA SER A 672 -1.33 0.70 22.16
C SER A 672 -2.22 0.16 21.02
N GLU A 673 -3.52 -0.02 21.26
CA GLU A 673 -4.47 -0.51 20.25
C GLU A 673 -4.71 0.49 19.10
N LEU A 674 -4.45 1.79 19.33
CA LEU A 674 -4.54 2.83 18.28
C LEU A 674 -3.17 3.19 17.69
N ALA A 675 -2.08 2.80 18.33
CA ALA A 675 -0.74 3.21 17.93
C ALA A 675 -0.22 2.46 16.68
N LEU A 676 0.56 3.16 15.85
CA LEU A 676 1.44 2.59 14.84
C LEU A 676 2.89 2.98 15.13
N ILE A 677 3.82 2.11 14.75
CA ILE A 677 5.24 2.41 14.64
C ILE A 677 5.59 2.62 13.16
N ARG A 678 6.35 3.68 12.85
CA ARG A 678 6.85 3.95 11.50
C ARG A 678 8.38 4.01 11.52
N PHE A 679 8.99 3.25 10.62
CA PHE A 679 10.42 3.25 10.38
C PHE A 679 10.68 4.01 9.08
N VAL A 680 11.54 5.02 9.11
CA VAL A 680 11.90 5.82 7.93
C VAL A 680 13.40 5.75 7.76
N VAL A 681 13.84 5.51 6.54
CA VAL A 681 15.24 5.57 6.14
C VAL A 681 15.40 6.74 5.18
N GLU A 682 16.34 7.62 5.50
CA GLU A 682 16.65 8.81 4.72
C GLU A 682 18.16 8.85 4.43
N ASP A 683 18.50 9.39 3.27
CA ASP A 683 19.86 9.79 2.91
C ASP A 683 20.13 11.18 3.49
N TYR A 684 21.05 11.26 4.45
CA TYR A 684 21.35 12.50 5.14
C TYR A 684 22.13 13.47 4.25
N ASP A 685 21.64 14.69 4.10
CA ASP A 685 22.37 15.77 3.44
C ASP A 685 22.54 16.94 4.42
N ALA A 686 23.79 17.33 4.69
CA ALA A 686 24.10 18.43 5.59
C ALA A 686 23.70 19.81 5.03
N SER A 687 23.54 19.91 3.70
CA SER A 687 23.33 21.15 2.95
C SER A 687 21.93 21.31 2.37
N SER A 688 21.14 20.23 2.36
CA SER A 688 19.80 20.23 1.78
C SER A 688 18.83 19.36 2.59
N LYS A 689 17.60 19.17 2.11
CA LYS A 689 16.64 18.27 2.76
C LYS A 689 17.06 16.83 2.47
N ASN A 690 17.03 15.98 3.49
CA ASN A 690 17.32 14.56 3.33
C ASN A 690 16.44 13.93 2.26
N ASP A 691 17.04 13.05 1.46
CA ASP A 691 16.32 12.31 0.43
C ASP A 691 15.69 11.05 1.03
N PHE A 692 14.41 10.83 0.73
CA PHE A 692 13.68 9.65 1.20
C PHE A 692 14.17 8.38 0.50
N ILE A 693 14.62 7.38 1.27
CA ILE A 693 15.05 6.07 0.75
C ILE A 693 13.88 5.07 0.80
N GLY A 694 13.25 4.94 1.97
CA GLY A 694 12.14 4.01 2.15
C GLY A 694 11.54 4.06 3.56
N GLN A 695 10.34 3.50 3.72
CA GLN A 695 9.64 3.45 5.00
C GLN A 695 8.90 2.12 5.23
N SER A 696 8.55 1.83 6.48
CA SER A 696 7.56 0.80 6.80
C SER A 696 6.74 1.21 8.01
N THR A 697 5.41 1.11 7.92
CA THR A 697 4.49 1.50 8.99
C THR A 697 3.67 0.30 9.51
N ILE A 698 3.92 -0.01 10.78
CA ILE A 698 3.48 -1.08 11.68
C ILE A 698 2.31 -0.83 12.65
N PRO A 699 1.06 -1.31 12.54
CA PRO A 699 0.15 -1.24 13.69
C PRO A 699 0.76 -1.99 14.87
N LEU A 700 0.78 -1.43 16.09
CA LEU A 700 1.45 -2.10 17.22
C LEU A 700 0.82 -3.46 17.55
N SER A 701 -0.48 -3.63 17.31
CA SER A 701 -1.19 -4.91 17.40
C SER A 701 -0.68 -5.98 16.42
N SER A 702 -0.08 -5.57 15.30
CA SER A 702 0.43 -6.45 14.24
C SER A 702 1.96 -6.53 14.24
N LEU A 703 2.65 -5.87 15.18
CA LEU A 703 4.09 -5.88 15.32
C LEU A 703 4.57 -7.09 16.13
N LYS A 704 5.37 -7.96 15.51
CA LYS A 704 6.01 -9.08 16.21
C LYS A 704 7.24 -8.61 16.98
N GLN A 705 7.45 -9.20 18.16
CA GLN A 705 8.64 -9.00 18.99
C GLN A 705 9.82 -9.87 18.53
N GLY A 706 11.02 -9.59 19.04
CA GLY A 706 12.27 -10.28 18.74
C GLY A 706 13.06 -9.69 17.58
N TYR A 707 14.01 -10.48 17.05
CA TYR A 707 14.80 -10.16 15.86
C TYR A 707 13.97 -10.30 14.60
N ARG A 708 13.74 -9.18 13.90
CA ARG A 708 12.84 -9.10 12.76
C ARG A 708 13.46 -8.34 11.61
N HIS A 709 13.14 -8.77 10.39
CA HIS A 709 13.36 -7.94 9.21
C HIS A 709 12.12 -7.12 8.87
N ILE A 710 12.34 -5.86 8.54
CA ILE A 710 11.36 -4.91 8.05
C ILE A 710 11.69 -4.64 6.59
N HIS A 711 10.77 -4.98 5.68
CA HIS A 711 10.91 -4.60 4.28
C HIS A 711 10.52 -3.15 4.07
N LEU A 712 11.38 -2.40 3.38
CA LEU A 712 11.14 -1.00 3.10
C LEU A 712 10.28 -0.83 1.86
N LEU A 713 9.35 0.12 1.95
CA LEU A 713 8.48 0.57 0.89
C LEU A 713 9.04 1.86 0.28
N SER A 714 8.88 2.02 -1.02
CA SER A 714 9.18 3.24 -1.75
C SER A 714 8.20 4.36 -1.39
N LYS A 715 8.46 5.56 -1.90
CA LYS A 715 7.56 6.71 -1.70
C LYS A 715 6.12 6.43 -2.17
N ASN A 716 5.92 5.54 -3.15
CA ASN A 716 4.61 5.19 -3.68
C ASN A 716 3.92 4.02 -2.94
N GLY A 717 4.58 3.46 -1.91
CA GLY A 717 4.12 2.28 -1.18
C GLY A 717 4.56 0.94 -1.79
N ASP A 718 5.42 0.95 -2.80
CA ASP A 718 5.89 -0.29 -3.45
C ASP A 718 7.04 -0.92 -2.66
N GLN A 719 7.00 -2.24 -2.44
CA GLN A 719 8.08 -2.93 -1.74
C GLN A 719 9.39 -2.90 -2.54
N HIS A 720 10.48 -2.47 -1.89
CA HIS A 720 11.83 -2.63 -2.41
C HIS A 720 12.22 -4.12 -2.38
N PRO A 721 12.68 -4.71 -3.49
CA PRO A 721 12.96 -6.15 -3.55
C PRO A 721 13.98 -6.64 -2.52
N SER A 722 14.99 -5.82 -2.22
CA SER A 722 16.11 -6.23 -1.37
C SER A 722 16.37 -5.34 -0.16
N ALA A 723 15.68 -4.19 -0.06
CA ALA A 723 15.95 -3.22 0.99
C ALA A 723 15.24 -3.59 2.29
N THR A 724 16.01 -3.87 3.34
CA THR A 724 15.48 -4.26 4.65
C THR A 724 16.19 -3.54 5.79
N LEU A 725 15.49 -3.38 6.92
CA LEU A 725 16.09 -3.11 8.21
C LEU A 725 16.04 -4.40 9.05
N PHE A 726 17.11 -4.66 9.80
CA PHE A 726 17.15 -5.69 10.82
C PHE A 726 17.06 -5.02 12.20
N VAL A 727 16.04 -5.39 12.96
CA VAL A 727 15.72 -4.76 14.25
C VAL A 727 15.49 -5.82 15.32
N LYS A 728 15.64 -5.45 16.60
CA LYS A 728 15.11 -6.21 17.74
C LYS A 728 13.99 -5.39 18.39
N VAL A 729 12.80 -5.98 18.49
CA VAL A 729 11.63 -5.32 19.08
C VAL A 729 11.25 -6.02 20.37
N PHE A 730 10.95 -5.26 21.43
CA PHE A 730 10.44 -5.81 22.67
C PHE A 730 9.33 -4.91 23.22
N LEU A 731 8.20 -5.51 23.57
CA LEU A 731 7.03 -4.81 24.08
C LEU A 731 6.59 -5.50 25.37
N GLN A 732 6.68 -4.75 26.47
CA GLN A 732 6.28 -5.23 27.79
C GLN A 732 5.23 -4.31 28.39
N ASP A 733 4.29 -4.89 29.13
CA ASP A 733 3.42 -4.11 29.99
C ASP A 733 4.27 -3.48 31.10
N TRP A 734 3.96 -2.24 31.46
CA TRP A 734 4.64 -1.57 32.56
C TRP A 734 4.21 -2.23 33.86
N ALA A 735 5.07 -3.08 34.43
CA ALA A 735 4.85 -3.62 35.75
C ALA A 735 4.68 -2.45 36.72
N ARG A 736 3.49 -2.29 37.30
CA ARG A 736 3.32 -1.45 38.47
C ARG A 736 4.24 -2.05 39.53
N GLY A 737 5.35 -1.38 39.82
CA GLY A 737 6.12 -1.67 41.02
C GLY A 737 5.12 -1.71 42.18
N VAL A 738 5.11 -2.85 42.88
CA VAL A 738 4.31 -3.06 44.10
C VAL A 738 4.60 -1.95 45.09
#